data_AF-A0A819KFD2-F1
#
_entry.id   AF-A0A819KFD2-F1
#
_cell.length_a   1.000
_cell.length_b   1.000
_cell.length_c   1.000
_cell.angle_alpha   90.00
_cell.angle_beta   90.00
_cell.angle_gamma   90.00
#
_symmetry.space_group_name_H-M   'P 1'
#
loop_
_entity.id
_entity.type
_entity.pdbx_description
1 polymer ?
#
loop_
_entity_poly.entity_id
_entity_poly.type
_entity_poly.pdbx_seq_one_letter_code
_entity_poly.pdbx_strand_id
1 'polypeptide(L)'
;MTTTHESLSDHRKLALIIGNDNYHRSENSLNYSIQTANELNNLLEQIDFHVTTRCDLEKYDMTTTIVNFTKTIKDGDLVLFYFSGHGYQVKDINYLIPINDAWIKMDRDVEDFGINFNRILKRFVEKNSSYVNIFILDCCRPYVPNESIGSSSMMKSQGLCTMESMNAAFIQFACAENETTSNNLFTKHLLKHITEENVNIVDIFQRIVDNVYEESNQNQQPLSINGLKQYEDVYLNYVLPPASVIIWDEVESEERESILKEQDETKACYDSFPNVDDMIDPENEDFKKAEEFTQSILSELPSGEIDKTDTLCHIINQLFQNENRQCLFFDSRQGIKLYNTFENLIDVNFKSMPFVLKLISMADLGNQENINDKEDDLRIIKTLNEAIRQNKSHPVLNDLTVRLANAHDTGPKNIVVKNVYLGTYSIVYTVTDLARSTIEALQKISTKLKSQFKQFVAAKVHPLLYRPTFDIVQFDERGDKDFLHESGTFHMGPIGRTQIYTQPVGWHRHGWNVLGRYPSDKWLHPFQDPENWYRAFHGTKNAKLTDSESPKNMRIDSIDVLPKIYNDGFIKATFAVHGEGVYCSPKPTFVENSYAGTVKLNTKMGEKVFKIMLQVAVNPDGVRVANEDIWVVQQPEDIRTYGILIKEIHSNTNQTVTST
;
A
#
# COMPACT_ATOMS: atom_id res chain seq x y z
N MET A 1 -14.76 -0.66 -3.00
CA MET A 1 -15.14 0.28 -1.93
C MET A 1 -14.51 -0.27 -0.66
N THR A 2 -13.31 0.18 -0.32
CA THR A 2 -12.48 -0.36 0.76
C THR A 2 -12.72 0.46 2.02
N THR A 3 -13.45 -0.13 2.97
CA THR A 3 -13.65 0.35 4.34
C THR A 3 -12.30 0.53 5.03
N THR A 4 -12.04 1.74 5.49
CA THR A 4 -10.91 2.12 6.34
C THR A 4 -11.09 1.47 7.72
N HIS A 5 -10.19 0.58 8.13
CA HIS A 5 -10.08 0.21 9.55
C HIS A 5 -9.41 1.38 10.26
N GLU A 6 -10.21 2.19 10.97
CA GLU A 6 -9.72 3.08 12.02
C GLU A 6 -9.08 2.23 13.13
N SER A 7 -7.93 2.68 13.63
CA SER A 7 -7.20 2.01 14.70
C SER A 7 -8.05 1.95 15.97
N LEU A 8 -8.33 0.74 16.48
CA LEU A 8 -9.06 0.46 17.73
C LEU A 8 -8.47 1.15 18.98
N SER A 9 -7.29 1.76 18.89
CA SER A 9 -6.65 2.50 19.98
C SER A 9 -7.13 3.95 20.17
N ASP A 10 -7.91 4.51 19.24
CA ASP A 10 -8.43 5.89 19.32
C ASP A 10 -9.93 5.98 19.68
N HIS A 11 -10.60 4.84 19.86
CA HIS A 11 -12.04 4.79 20.14
C HIS A 11 -12.31 4.63 21.63
N ARG A 12 -13.25 5.42 22.17
CA ARG A 12 -13.63 5.33 23.58
C ARG A 12 -14.39 4.03 23.82
N LYS A 13 -13.98 3.27 24.84
CA LYS A 13 -14.67 2.04 25.26
C LYS A 13 -15.66 2.36 26.38
N LEU A 14 -16.94 2.11 26.15
CA LEU A 14 -18.02 2.40 27.10
C LEU A 14 -18.75 1.11 27.46
N ALA A 15 -19.03 0.88 28.74
CA ALA A 15 -19.82 -0.27 29.17
C ALA A 15 -20.99 0.13 30.08
N LEU A 16 -22.17 -0.46 29.85
CA LEU A 16 -23.29 -0.43 30.79
C LEU A 16 -23.54 -1.84 31.30
N ILE A 17 -23.41 -2.04 32.61
CA ILE A 17 -23.60 -3.32 33.29
C ILE A 17 -24.80 -3.20 34.22
N ILE A 18 -25.79 -4.08 34.06
CA ILE A 18 -26.97 -4.17 34.93
C ILE A 18 -27.06 -5.57 35.52
N GLY A 19 -27.08 -5.67 36.86
CA GLY A 19 -27.24 -6.93 37.59
C GLY A 19 -28.43 -6.88 38.56
N ASN A 20 -29.41 -7.76 38.41
CA ASN A 20 -30.59 -7.79 39.28
C ASN A 20 -30.65 -9.12 40.05
N ASP A 21 -30.64 -9.04 41.39
CA ASP A 21 -30.77 -10.22 42.27
C ASP A 21 -32.01 -10.11 43.17
N ASN A 22 -32.29 -8.93 43.72
CA ASN A 22 -33.27 -8.73 44.77
C ASN A 22 -34.68 -8.46 44.22
N TYR A 23 -35.22 -9.42 43.47
CA TYR A 23 -36.60 -9.39 42.97
C TYR A 23 -37.63 -9.33 44.12
N HIS A 24 -38.72 -8.58 43.93
CA HIS A 24 -39.77 -8.40 44.94
C HIS A 24 -40.48 -9.71 45.28
N ARG A 25 -40.60 -10.60 44.30
CA ARG A 25 -41.02 -11.98 44.52
C ARG A 25 -39.83 -12.80 44.99
N SER A 26 -39.86 -13.22 46.25
CA SER A 26 -38.76 -13.96 46.88
C SER A 26 -38.37 -15.25 46.15
N GLU A 27 -39.32 -15.89 45.47
CA GLU A 27 -39.06 -17.09 44.65
C GLU A 27 -38.23 -16.81 43.39
N ASN A 28 -38.15 -15.55 42.98
CA ASN A 28 -37.37 -15.10 41.82
C ASN A 28 -36.05 -14.45 42.24
N SER A 29 -35.73 -14.35 43.53
CA SER A 29 -34.45 -13.81 43.97
C SER A 29 -33.28 -14.64 43.41
N LEU A 30 -32.26 -13.95 42.91
CA LEU A 30 -31.00 -14.54 42.49
C LEU A 30 -29.91 -14.16 43.51
N ASN A 31 -28.73 -14.79 43.41
CA ASN A 31 -27.63 -14.55 44.34
C ASN A 31 -26.28 -14.44 43.65
N TYR A 32 -26.27 -14.15 42.35
CA TYR A 32 -25.06 -14.13 41.54
C TYR A 32 -24.97 -12.91 40.63
N SER A 33 -26.07 -12.27 40.23
CA SER A 33 -26.09 -11.23 39.20
C SER A 33 -25.35 -9.97 39.63
N ILE A 34 -25.51 -9.55 40.90
CA ILE A 34 -24.82 -8.39 41.46
C ILE A 34 -23.33 -8.69 41.60
N GLN A 35 -22.99 -9.89 42.08
CA GLN A 35 -21.60 -10.32 42.20
C GLN A 35 -20.92 -10.29 40.82
N THR A 36 -21.54 -10.93 39.82
CA THR A 36 -21.05 -10.97 38.44
C THR A 36 -20.91 -9.57 37.84
N ALA A 37 -21.89 -8.69 38.05
CA ALA A 37 -21.83 -7.31 37.56
C ALA A 37 -20.61 -6.55 38.11
N ASN A 38 -20.29 -6.74 39.39
CA ASN A 38 -19.11 -6.13 40.01
C ASN A 38 -17.80 -6.76 39.51
N GLU A 39 -17.75 -8.07 39.33
CA GLU A 39 -16.57 -8.77 38.80
C GLU A 39 -16.27 -8.33 37.36
N LEU A 40 -17.30 -8.26 36.50
CA LEU A 40 -17.16 -7.79 35.13
C LEU A 40 -16.80 -6.29 35.07
N ASN A 41 -17.33 -5.46 35.96
CA ASN A 41 -16.93 -4.06 36.08
C ASN A 41 -15.42 -3.94 36.27
N ASN A 42 -14.87 -4.65 37.25
CA ASN A 42 -13.45 -4.61 37.57
C ASN A 42 -12.59 -5.09 36.40
N LEU A 43 -13.01 -6.14 35.70
CA LEU A 43 -12.30 -6.66 34.52
C LEU A 43 -12.32 -5.69 33.33
N LEU A 44 -13.47 -5.08 33.05
CA LEU A 44 -13.59 -4.14 31.92
C LEU A 44 -12.84 -2.83 32.18
N GLU A 45 -12.82 -2.34 33.42
CA GLU A 45 -12.01 -1.17 33.80
C GLU A 45 -10.50 -1.44 33.62
N GLN A 46 -10.03 -2.68 33.82
CA GLN A 46 -8.62 -3.06 33.59
C GLN A 46 -8.19 -2.96 32.11
N ILE A 47 -9.15 -3.00 31.18
CA ILE A 47 -8.91 -2.96 29.74
C ILE A 47 -9.47 -1.67 29.09
N ASP A 48 -9.48 -0.59 29.88
CA ASP A 48 -9.80 0.80 29.52
C ASP A 48 -11.28 1.10 29.19
N PHE A 49 -12.23 0.29 29.66
CA PHE A 49 -13.64 0.69 29.57
C PHE A 49 -14.02 1.73 30.63
N HIS A 50 -14.79 2.72 30.22
CA HIS A 50 -15.58 3.54 31.14
C HIS A 50 -16.89 2.82 31.45
N VAL A 51 -16.94 2.18 32.62
CA VAL A 51 -18.05 1.33 33.02
C VAL A 51 -19.08 2.10 33.85
N THR A 52 -20.37 1.93 33.53
CA THR A 52 -21.50 2.34 34.36
C THR A 52 -22.20 1.10 34.87
N THR A 53 -21.99 0.76 36.14
CA THR A 53 -22.63 -0.40 36.78
C THR A 53 -23.84 0.04 37.60
N ARG A 54 -24.96 -0.67 37.48
CA ARG A 54 -26.17 -0.49 38.28
C ARG A 54 -26.75 -1.82 38.69
N CYS A 55 -27.28 -1.90 39.89
CA CYS A 55 -27.85 -3.13 40.42
C CYS A 55 -29.27 -2.92 40.92
N ASP A 56 -30.04 -4.00 40.92
CA ASP A 56 -31.41 -4.06 41.45
C ASP A 56 -32.30 -2.91 40.99
N LEU A 57 -32.40 -2.76 39.67
CA LEU A 57 -33.16 -1.67 39.09
C LEU A 57 -34.63 -2.06 38.91
N GLU A 58 -35.53 -1.19 39.40
CA GLU A 58 -36.92 -1.20 39.00
C GLU A 58 -37.10 -0.72 37.55
N LYS A 59 -38.26 -1.00 36.95
CA LYS A 59 -38.52 -0.71 35.53
C LYS A 59 -38.16 0.72 35.11
N TYR A 60 -38.57 1.71 35.92
CA TYR A 60 -38.35 3.12 35.64
C TYR A 60 -36.86 3.47 35.67
N ASP A 61 -36.13 3.01 36.69
CA ASP A 61 -34.71 3.30 36.87
C ASP A 61 -33.85 2.59 35.83
N MET A 62 -34.20 1.36 35.49
CA MET A 62 -33.56 0.60 34.42
C MET A 62 -33.74 1.28 33.06
N THR A 63 -34.97 1.71 32.74
CA THR A 63 -35.25 2.48 31.51
C THR A 63 -34.47 3.79 31.48
N THR A 64 -34.46 4.53 32.58
CA THR A 64 -33.79 5.82 32.69
C THR A 64 -32.26 5.68 32.60
N THR A 65 -31.71 4.64 33.22
CA THR A 65 -30.28 4.29 33.15
C THR A 65 -29.85 4.03 31.71
N ILE A 66 -30.59 3.17 31.00
CA ILE A 66 -30.32 2.86 29.58
C ILE A 66 -30.41 4.13 28.71
N VAL A 67 -31.43 4.96 28.93
CA VAL A 67 -31.61 6.22 28.19
C VAL A 67 -30.49 7.21 28.47
N ASN A 68 -30.01 7.31 29.70
CA ASN A 68 -28.93 8.24 30.04
C ASN A 68 -27.58 7.75 29.55
N PHE A 69 -27.30 6.45 29.63
CA PHE A 69 -26.09 5.87 29.05
C PHE A 69 -26.05 6.05 27.53
N THR A 70 -27.15 5.77 26.83
CA THR A 70 -27.20 5.96 25.36
C THR A 70 -26.99 7.41 24.90
N LYS A 71 -27.15 8.40 25.79
CA LYS A 71 -26.81 9.80 25.48
C LYS A 71 -25.30 10.09 25.54
N THR A 72 -24.50 9.26 26.20
CA THR A 72 -23.04 9.44 26.31
C THR A 72 -22.28 8.83 25.12
N ILE A 73 -22.92 7.88 24.44
CA ILE A 73 -22.44 7.23 23.22
C ILE A 73 -22.33 8.25 22.08
N LYS A 74 -21.18 8.25 21.42
CA LYS A 74 -20.91 8.90 20.14
C LYS A 74 -20.69 7.83 19.08
N ASP A 75 -20.96 8.19 17.82
CA ASP A 75 -20.63 7.35 16.68
C ASP A 75 -19.11 7.13 16.63
N GLY A 76 -18.68 5.87 16.52
CA GLY A 76 -17.28 5.48 16.64
C GLY A 76 -16.85 4.96 18.02
N ASP A 77 -17.71 4.98 19.06
CA ASP A 77 -17.36 4.34 20.34
C ASP A 77 -17.44 2.81 20.25
N LEU A 78 -16.61 2.08 21.01
CA LEU A 78 -16.82 0.65 21.25
C LEU A 78 -17.74 0.52 22.47
N VAL A 79 -18.96 0.01 22.27
CA VAL A 79 -19.98 0.01 23.32
C VAL A 79 -20.35 -1.40 23.72
N LEU A 80 -20.31 -1.69 25.02
CA LEU A 80 -20.73 -2.96 25.61
C LEU A 80 -21.96 -2.75 26.52
N PHE A 81 -22.98 -3.58 26.33
CA PHE A 81 -24.13 -3.68 27.22
C PHE A 81 -24.18 -5.09 27.82
N TYR A 82 -24.15 -5.18 29.14
CA TYR A 82 -24.27 -6.43 29.88
C TYR A 82 -25.51 -6.40 30.77
N PHE A 83 -26.30 -7.46 30.73
CA PHE A 83 -27.40 -7.70 31.66
C PHE A 83 -27.32 -9.09 32.25
N SER A 84 -27.42 -9.19 33.58
CA SER A 84 -27.58 -10.45 34.31
C SER A 84 -28.80 -10.35 35.23
N GLY A 85 -29.66 -11.36 35.17
CA GLY A 85 -30.94 -11.40 35.89
C GLY A 85 -31.97 -12.27 35.17
N HIS A 86 -33.25 -12.08 35.49
CA HIS A 86 -34.35 -12.75 34.78
C HIS A 86 -34.58 -12.16 33.39
N GLY A 87 -34.77 -13.06 32.43
CA GLY A 87 -35.14 -12.76 31.06
C GLY A 87 -36.29 -13.67 30.61
N TYR A 88 -37.11 -13.17 29.69
CA TYR A 88 -38.21 -13.94 29.09
C TYR A 88 -38.27 -13.69 27.59
N GLN A 89 -38.67 -14.71 26.83
CA GLN A 89 -38.97 -14.55 25.41
C GLN A 89 -40.47 -14.72 25.19
N VAL A 90 -41.12 -13.67 24.68
CA VAL A 90 -42.55 -13.67 24.33
C VAL A 90 -42.68 -13.25 22.88
N LYS A 91 -43.33 -14.08 22.05
CA LYS A 91 -43.50 -13.86 20.60
C LYS A 91 -42.17 -13.51 19.91
N ASP A 92 -41.14 -14.29 20.21
CA ASP A 92 -39.77 -14.14 19.70
C ASP A 92 -39.04 -12.84 20.10
N ILE A 93 -39.62 -12.05 21.01
CA ILE A 93 -39.01 -10.83 21.55
C ILE A 93 -38.43 -11.12 22.94
N ASN A 94 -37.17 -10.77 23.15
CA ASN A 94 -36.51 -10.89 24.45
C ASN A 94 -36.85 -9.68 25.35
N TYR A 95 -37.22 -9.96 26.59
CA TYR A 95 -37.53 -8.99 27.63
C TYR A 95 -36.59 -9.18 28.83
N LEU A 96 -36.00 -8.08 29.29
CA LEU A 96 -35.20 -8.03 30.53
C LEU A 96 -36.12 -7.66 31.68
N ILE A 97 -36.05 -8.40 32.80
CA ILE A 97 -37.00 -8.24 33.92
C ILE A 97 -36.40 -7.38 35.04
N PRO A 98 -37.05 -6.24 35.37
CA PRO A 98 -36.68 -5.41 36.53
C PRO A 98 -37.04 -6.07 37.86
N ILE A 99 -36.46 -5.61 38.97
CA ILE A 99 -36.68 -6.23 40.29
C ILE A 99 -38.12 -6.10 40.81
N ASN A 100 -38.91 -5.13 40.34
CA ASN A 100 -40.30 -4.93 40.74
C ASN A 100 -41.28 -5.83 39.98
N ASP A 101 -40.98 -7.13 39.98
CA ASP A 101 -41.63 -8.20 39.23
C ASP A 101 -42.96 -8.69 39.83
N ALA A 102 -43.41 -8.12 40.95
CA ALA A 102 -44.67 -8.47 41.62
C ALA A 102 -45.92 -8.38 40.70
N TRP A 103 -45.84 -7.58 39.63
CA TRP A 103 -46.89 -7.41 38.63
C TRP A 103 -46.81 -8.42 37.47
N ILE A 104 -45.71 -9.17 37.35
CA ILE A 104 -45.52 -10.21 36.33
C ILE A 104 -46.03 -11.53 36.90
N LYS A 105 -47.31 -11.84 36.65
CA LYS A 105 -47.98 -13.05 37.16
C LYS A 105 -48.23 -14.09 36.09
N MET A 106 -48.41 -13.65 34.86
CA MET A 106 -48.60 -14.50 33.69
C MET A 106 -47.86 -13.91 32.48
N ASP A 107 -47.77 -14.67 31.40
CA ASP A 107 -46.79 -14.39 30.34
C ASP A 107 -47.08 -13.11 29.56
N ARG A 108 -48.36 -12.74 29.43
CA ARG A 108 -48.76 -11.45 28.83
C ARG A 108 -48.25 -10.25 29.62
N ASP A 109 -48.07 -10.39 30.94
CA ASP A 109 -47.63 -9.31 31.82
C ASP A 109 -46.15 -8.95 31.54
N VAL A 110 -45.38 -9.87 30.97
CA VAL A 110 -43.98 -9.62 30.55
C VAL A 110 -43.92 -8.51 29.50
N GLU A 111 -44.86 -8.46 28.55
CA GLU A 111 -44.90 -7.40 27.54
C GLU A 111 -45.14 -6.01 28.17
N ASP A 112 -45.96 -5.96 29.23
CA ASP A 112 -46.37 -4.73 29.90
C ASP A 112 -45.37 -4.25 30.96
N PHE A 113 -44.68 -5.15 31.65
CA PHE A 113 -43.80 -4.84 32.79
C PHE A 113 -42.31 -5.12 32.54
N GLY A 114 -41.97 -5.96 31.56
CA GLY A 114 -40.58 -6.16 31.13
C GLY A 114 -40.02 -5.00 30.30
N ILE A 115 -38.71 -5.06 30.02
CA ILE A 115 -38.01 -4.13 29.11
C ILE A 115 -37.66 -4.86 27.83
N ASN A 116 -38.30 -4.46 26.73
CA ASN A 116 -38.06 -5.01 25.40
C ASN A 116 -36.62 -4.74 24.94
N PHE A 117 -35.85 -5.81 24.74
CA PHE A 117 -34.44 -5.75 24.35
C PHE A 117 -34.23 -5.15 22.95
N ASN A 118 -35.12 -5.41 21.99
CA ASN A 118 -34.99 -4.85 20.63
C ASN A 118 -35.06 -3.31 20.65
N ARG A 119 -35.79 -2.72 21.62
CA ARG A 119 -35.78 -1.27 21.84
C ARG A 119 -34.45 -0.77 22.41
N ILE A 120 -33.75 -1.57 23.20
CA ILE A 120 -32.40 -1.26 23.70
C ILE A 120 -31.42 -1.32 22.53
N LEU A 121 -31.38 -2.45 21.82
CA LEU A 121 -30.54 -2.67 20.64
C LEU A 121 -30.66 -1.50 19.64
N LYS A 122 -31.90 -1.18 19.23
CA LYS A 122 -32.17 -0.08 18.29
C LYS A 122 -31.63 1.26 18.79
N ARG A 123 -31.77 1.58 20.08
CA ARG A 123 -31.26 2.85 20.64
C ARG A 123 -29.74 2.96 20.60
N PHE A 124 -29.02 1.86 20.81
CA PHE A 124 -27.57 1.83 20.76
C PHE A 124 -27.08 1.94 19.32
N VAL A 125 -27.63 1.13 18.40
CA VAL A 125 -27.26 1.13 16.98
C VAL A 125 -27.58 2.47 16.30
N GLU A 126 -28.68 3.14 16.67
CA GLU A 126 -28.99 4.49 16.18
C GLU A 126 -27.97 5.56 16.64
N LYS A 127 -27.27 5.32 17.77
CA LYS A 127 -26.26 6.23 18.31
C LYS A 127 -24.85 5.92 17.84
N ASN A 128 -24.59 4.65 17.54
CA ASN A 128 -23.31 4.13 17.10
C ASN A 128 -23.53 3.25 15.88
N SER A 129 -23.75 3.91 14.76
CA SER A 129 -24.15 3.30 13.49
C SER A 129 -22.97 2.90 12.61
N SER A 130 -21.81 3.51 12.84
CA SER A 130 -20.59 3.28 12.07
C SER A 130 -19.60 2.31 12.72
N TYR A 131 -19.83 1.93 13.99
CA TYR A 131 -18.89 1.12 14.78
C TYR A 131 -19.59 0.09 15.70
N VAL A 132 -18.80 -0.61 16.52
CA VAL A 132 -19.18 -1.88 17.15
C VAL A 132 -20.01 -1.71 18.43
N ASN A 133 -21.17 -2.37 18.48
CA ASN A 133 -22.02 -2.53 19.66
C ASN A 133 -22.05 -4.00 20.11
N ILE A 134 -21.78 -4.27 21.38
CA ILE A 134 -21.70 -5.61 21.95
C ILE A 134 -22.78 -5.75 23.00
N PHE A 135 -23.62 -6.77 22.90
CA PHE A 135 -24.67 -7.08 23.86
C PHE A 135 -24.44 -8.46 24.44
N ILE A 136 -24.38 -8.57 25.76
CA ILE A 136 -24.21 -9.85 26.46
C ILE A 136 -25.40 -9.98 27.41
N LEU A 137 -26.21 -11.02 27.18
CA LEU A 137 -27.42 -11.29 27.95
C LEU A 137 -27.24 -12.60 28.73
N ASP A 138 -26.90 -12.45 30.00
CA ASP A 138 -26.74 -13.53 30.98
C ASP A 138 -28.05 -13.74 31.75
N CYS A 139 -29.05 -14.22 31.02
CA CYS A 139 -30.38 -14.48 31.56
C CYS A 139 -30.98 -15.74 30.93
N CYS A 140 -31.83 -16.43 31.69
CA CYS A 140 -32.64 -17.51 31.13
C CYS A 140 -33.51 -17.00 29.96
N ARG A 141 -33.81 -17.89 29.00
CA ARG A 141 -34.77 -17.60 27.92
C ARG A 141 -35.88 -18.66 27.91
N PRO A 142 -36.65 -18.81 29.00
CA PRO A 142 -37.81 -19.68 28.96
C PRO A 142 -38.79 -19.09 27.94
N TYR A 143 -39.10 -19.86 26.91
CA TYR A 143 -40.17 -19.52 25.98
C TYR A 143 -41.49 -19.82 26.63
N VAL A 144 -42.40 -18.87 26.48
CA VAL A 144 -43.78 -19.10 26.82
C VAL A 144 -44.59 -19.31 25.53
N PRO A 145 -45.10 -20.53 25.28
CA PRO A 145 -46.01 -20.78 24.18
C PRO A 145 -47.29 -19.97 24.34
N ASN A 146 -47.79 -19.44 23.23
CA ASN A 146 -49.15 -18.91 23.18
C ASN A 146 -50.12 -20.09 23.35
N GLU A 147 -51.12 -19.99 24.22
CA GLU A 147 -52.29 -20.87 24.09
C GLU A 147 -52.87 -20.64 22.69
N SER A 148 -52.86 -21.70 21.87
CA SER A 148 -53.27 -21.80 20.46
C SER A 148 -52.29 -21.27 19.40
N ILE A 149 -51.54 -22.19 18.78
CA ILE A 149 -51.60 -22.57 17.35
C ILE A 149 -50.51 -23.63 17.07
N GLY A 150 -50.90 -24.69 16.34
CA GLY A 150 -50.15 -25.93 16.17
C GLY A 150 -48.87 -25.85 15.33
N SER A 151 -48.01 -26.85 15.57
CA SER A 151 -46.72 -27.13 14.96
C SER A 151 -46.65 -26.94 13.45
N SER A 152 -45.61 -26.23 12.98
CA SER A 152 -44.79 -26.65 11.82
C SER A 152 -43.62 -25.70 11.52
N SER A 153 -42.49 -26.31 11.16
CA SER A 153 -41.31 -25.77 10.46
C SER A 153 -40.27 -24.98 11.26
N MET A 154 -39.24 -25.74 11.64
CA MET A 154 -37.81 -25.44 11.52
C MET A 154 -37.47 -24.46 10.38
N MET A 155 -37.57 -23.15 10.61
CA MET A 155 -36.82 -22.10 9.89
C MET A 155 -37.06 -20.72 10.52
N LYS A 156 -35.95 -19.97 10.66
CA LYS A 156 -35.82 -18.56 11.12
C LYS A 156 -35.72 -18.32 12.62
N SER A 157 -34.51 -18.53 13.13
CA SER A 157 -33.87 -17.80 14.25
C SER A 157 -33.72 -16.27 14.00
N GLN A 158 -34.65 -15.66 13.26
CA GLN A 158 -34.68 -14.23 12.93
C GLN A 158 -35.89 -13.56 13.61
N GLY A 159 -36.09 -13.87 14.90
CA GLY A 159 -37.09 -13.24 15.76
C GLY A 159 -36.85 -11.74 15.92
N LEU A 160 -37.27 -10.96 14.93
CA LEU A 160 -37.61 -9.54 15.00
C LEU A 160 -36.51 -8.52 15.39
N CYS A 161 -35.22 -8.86 15.28
CA CYS A 161 -34.22 -7.85 14.93
C CYS A 161 -34.31 -7.64 13.42
N THR A 162 -34.78 -6.48 12.96
CA THR A 162 -34.75 -6.17 11.52
C THR A 162 -33.30 -6.28 11.04
N MET A 163 -33.05 -6.77 9.82
CA MET A 163 -31.70 -6.83 9.26
C MET A 163 -30.97 -5.47 9.33
N GLU A 164 -31.71 -4.37 9.29
CA GLU A 164 -31.19 -3.01 9.50
C GLU A 164 -30.65 -2.76 10.92
N SER A 165 -31.23 -3.37 11.95
CA SER A 165 -30.81 -3.25 13.36
C SER A 165 -29.63 -4.14 13.75
N MET A 166 -29.19 -5.04 12.85
CA MET A 166 -28.05 -5.93 13.09
C MET A 166 -26.72 -5.37 12.56
N ASN A 167 -26.75 -4.35 11.69
CA ASN A 167 -25.50 -3.75 11.21
C ASN A 167 -24.71 -3.17 12.39
N ALA A 168 -23.48 -3.65 12.55
CA ALA A 168 -22.55 -3.22 13.59
C ALA A 168 -22.93 -3.61 15.03
N ALA A 169 -23.68 -4.70 15.20
CA ALA A 169 -23.96 -5.29 16.51
C ALA A 169 -23.48 -6.76 16.62
N PHE A 170 -22.91 -7.12 17.76
CA PHE A 170 -22.62 -8.49 18.17
C PHE A 170 -23.44 -8.81 19.42
N ILE A 171 -24.24 -9.87 19.39
CA ILE A 171 -25.13 -10.25 20.50
C ILE A 171 -24.76 -11.65 20.98
N GLN A 172 -24.48 -11.79 22.26
CA GLN A 172 -24.24 -13.06 22.93
C GLN A 172 -25.35 -13.34 23.95
N PHE A 173 -25.97 -14.52 23.85
CA PHE A 173 -26.86 -15.07 24.86
C PHE A 173 -26.15 -16.17 25.63
N ALA A 174 -26.36 -16.23 26.96
CA ALA A 174 -25.79 -17.28 27.82
C ALA A 174 -26.37 -18.68 27.59
N CYS A 175 -27.54 -18.76 26.95
CA CYS A 175 -28.29 -19.99 26.68
C CYS A 175 -29.02 -19.91 25.34
N ALA A 176 -29.35 -21.07 24.78
CA ALA A 176 -30.24 -21.16 23.62
C ALA A 176 -31.69 -20.82 24.02
N GLU A 177 -32.55 -20.72 23.03
CA GLU A 177 -33.99 -20.56 23.26
C GLU A 177 -34.52 -21.77 24.04
N ASN A 178 -35.39 -21.52 25.03
CA ASN A 178 -36.03 -22.55 25.87
C ASN A 178 -35.10 -23.21 26.90
N GLU A 179 -33.88 -22.73 27.05
CA GLU A 179 -32.95 -23.21 28.07
C GLU A 179 -32.97 -22.33 29.33
N THR A 180 -32.76 -22.97 30.47
CA THR A 180 -32.57 -22.30 31.77
C THR A 180 -31.13 -22.45 32.21
N THR A 181 -30.50 -21.35 32.59
CA THR A 181 -29.15 -21.34 33.18
C THR A 181 -29.29 -21.77 34.65
N SER A 182 -28.99 -23.02 34.98
CA SER A 182 -28.98 -23.49 36.38
C SER A 182 -27.63 -23.30 37.06
N ASN A 183 -26.57 -23.09 36.26
CA ASN A 183 -25.21 -22.92 36.73
C ASN A 183 -24.64 -21.62 36.15
N ASN A 184 -23.87 -20.88 36.94
CA ASN A 184 -23.15 -19.64 36.55
C ASN A 184 -21.99 -19.93 35.58
N LEU A 185 -22.16 -20.91 34.68
CA LEU A 185 -21.15 -21.52 33.84
C LEU A 185 -20.76 -20.61 32.67
N PHE A 186 -21.75 -19.97 32.04
CA PHE A 186 -21.50 -18.95 31.04
C PHE A 186 -20.67 -17.81 31.62
N THR A 187 -21.10 -17.27 32.76
CA THR A 187 -20.38 -16.25 33.52
C THR A 187 -18.97 -16.66 33.88
N LYS A 188 -18.77 -17.88 34.38
CA LYS A 188 -17.45 -18.43 34.71
C LYS A 188 -16.48 -18.31 33.52
N HIS A 189 -16.93 -18.69 32.33
CA HIS A 189 -16.10 -18.63 31.12
C HIS A 189 -16.02 -17.21 30.55
N LEU A 190 -17.08 -16.40 30.66
CA LEU A 190 -17.07 -15.00 30.29
C LEU A 190 -15.99 -14.23 31.05
N LEU A 191 -16.01 -14.29 32.39
CA LEU A 191 -15.04 -13.59 33.24
C LEU A 191 -13.61 -14.09 33.01
N LYS A 192 -13.45 -15.34 32.59
CA LYS A 192 -12.14 -15.93 32.25
C LYS A 192 -11.57 -15.40 30.92
N HIS A 193 -12.42 -15.19 29.91
CA HIS A 193 -11.97 -14.97 28.54
C HIS A 193 -12.16 -13.52 28.03
N ILE A 194 -13.04 -12.72 28.64
CA ILE A 194 -13.43 -11.40 28.11
C ILE A 194 -12.29 -10.37 28.04
N THR A 195 -11.25 -10.55 28.86
CA THR A 195 -10.06 -9.70 28.91
C THR A 195 -8.85 -10.29 28.19
N GLU A 196 -9.01 -11.37 27.41
CA GLU A 196 -7.91 -11.97 26.67
C GLU A 196 -7.26 -10.97 25.70
N GLU A 197 -5.95 -10.85 25.80
CA GLU A 197 -5.16 -9.92 25.02
C GLU A 197 -5.08 -10.36 23.55
N ASN A 198 -5.32 -9.42 22.62
CA ASN A 198 -5.15 -9.62 21.17
C ASN A 198 -5.99 -10.73 20.54
N VAL A 199 -7.09 -11.12 21.17
CA VAL A 199 -8.04 -12.10 20.61
C VAL A 199 -9.22 -11.35 20.02
N ASN A 200 -9.59 -11.67 18.78
CA ASN A 200 -10.77 -11.11 18.15
C ASN A 200 -12.02 -11.50 18.97
N ILE A 201 -12.96 -10.57 19.15
CA ILE A 201 -14.18 -10.79 19.93
C ILE A 201 -14.96 -12.03 19.50
N VAL A 202 -15.01 -12.32 18.20
CA VAL A 202 -15.70 -13.50 17.66
C VAL A 202 -15.05 -14.78 18.21
N ASP A 203 -13.72 -14.82 18.26
CA ASP A 203 -12.97 -15.97 18.78
C ASP A 203 -13.12 -16.10 20.30
N ILE A 204 -13.14 -14.98 21.04
CA ILE A 204 -13.40 -14.97 22.50
C ILE A 204 -14.74 -15.65 22.79
N PHE A 205 -15.81 -15.23 22.10
CA PHE A 205 -17.14 -15.78 22.34
C PHE A 205 -17.33 -17.18 21.80
N GLN A 206 -16.65 -17.56 20.71
CA GLN A 206 -16.64 -18.95 20.27
C GLN A 206 -16.01 -19.87 21.33
N ARG A 207 -14.89 -19.47 21.96
CA ARG A 207 -14.28 -20.23 23.07
C ARG A 207 -15.22 -20.34 24.27
N ILE A 208 -15.93 -19.27 24.61
CA ILE A 208 -16.92 -19.28 25.70
C ILE A 208 -18.03 -20.29 25.37
N VAL A 209 -18.57 -20.27 24.15
CA VAL A 209 -19.59 -21.21 23.68
C VAL A 209 -19.09 -22.65 23.80
N ASP A 210 -17.89 -22.94 23.30
CA ASP A 210 -17.31 -24.29 23.29
C ASP A 210 -17.07 -24.79 24.73
N ASN A 211 -16.47 -23.97 25.59
CA ASN A 211 -16.19 -24.34 26.97
C ASN A 211 -17.46 -24.56 27.80
N VAL A 212 -18.52 -23.78 27.57
CA VAL A 212 -19.82 -23.98 28.20
C VAL A 212 -20.48 -25.26 27.69
N TYR A 213 -20.43 -25.50 26.38
CA TYR A 213 -21.00 -26.70 25.76
C TYR A 213 -20.31 -27.97 26.28
N GLU A 214 -18.98 -27.96 26.41
CA GLU A 214 -18.20 -29.08 26.94
C GLU A 214 -18.46 -29.30 28.44
N GLU A 215 -18.32 -28.25 29.27
CA GLU A 215 -18.44 -28.38 30.73
C GLU A 215 -19.88 -28.68 31.18
N SER A 216 -20.87 -28.26 30.40
CA SER A 216 -22.28 -28.61 30.62
C SER A 216 -22.62 -30.05 30.20
N ASN A 217 -21.68 -30.83 29.65
CA ASN A 217 -21.95 -32.09 28.96
C ASN A 217 -23.04 -31.94 27.88
N GLN A 218 -22.93 -30.88 27.08
CA GLN A 218 -23.84 -30.54 25.96
C GLN A 218 -25.26 -30.13 26.39
N ASN A 219 -25.47 -29.79 27.67
CA ASN A 219 -26.79 -29.40 28.19
C ASN A 219 -27.05 -27.88 28.17
N GLN A 220 -26.03 -27.08 27.87
CA GLN A 220 -26.15 -25.62 27.73
C GLN A 220 -25.45 -25.19 26.44
N GLN A 221 -26.15 -24.49 25.57
CA GLN A 221 -25.60 -24.01 24.30
C GLN A 221 -25.78 -22.49 24.16
N PRO A 222 -24.77 -21.68 24.53
CA PRO A 222 -24.82 -20.23 24.30
C PRO A 222 -24.98 -19.90 22.80
N LEU A 223 -25.68 -18.81 22.50
CA LEU A 223 -25.98 -18.39 21.12
C LEU A 223 -25.33 -17.05 20.80
N SER A 224 -24.57 -16.99 19.71
CA SER A 224 -24.00 -15.75 19.18
C SER A 224 -24.73 -15.31 17.92
N ILE A 225 -25.06 -14.02 17.81
CA ILE A 225 -25.54 -13.37 16.60
C ILE A 225 -24.51 -12.32 16.20
N ASN A 226 -23.85 -12.55 15.07
CA ASN A 226 -22.83 -11.64 14.54
C ASN A 226 -23.39 -10.81 13.38
N GLY A 227 -23.59 -9.51 13.62
CA GLY A 227 -23.94 -8.52 12.61
C GLY A 227 -22.81 -7.52 12.32
N LEU A 228 -21.59 -7.81 12.76
CA LEU A 228 -20.39 -7.04 12.42
C LEU A 228 -20.06 -7.24 10.93
N LYS A 229 -19.42 -6.24 10.30
CA LYS A 229 -19.03 -6.36 8.88
C LYS A 229 -17.90 -7.40 8.76
N GLN A 230 -17.95 -8.20 7.70
CA GLN A 230 -17.07 -9.36 7.44
C GLN A 230 -15.55 -9.07 7.46
N TYR A 231 -15.13 -7.80 7.52
CA TYR A 231 -13.73 -7.38 7.49
C TYR A 231 -13.27 -6.67 8.78
N GLU A 232 -14.14 -6.44 9.78
CA GLU A 232 -13.78 -5.75 11.01
C GLU A 232 -13.20 -6.71 12.06
N ASP A 233 -11.87 -6.68 12.22
CA ASP A 233 -11.23 -7.21 13.42
C ASP A 233 -11.55 -6.32 14.61
N VAL A 234 -12.09 -6.89 15.69
CA VAL A 234 -12.48 -6.16 16.91
C VAL A 234 -11.85 -6.81 18.13
N TYR A 235 -11.06 -6.02 18.87
CA TYR A 235 -10.34 -6.48 20.06
C TYR A 235 -10.81 -5.70 21.30
N LEU A 236 -11.25 -6.39 22.34
CA LEU A 236 -11.66 -5.74 23.60
C LEU A 236 -10.44 -5.32 24.41
N ASN A 237 -9.45 -6.20 24.51
CA ASN A 237 -8.17 -5.95 25.16
C ASN A 237 -7.04 -6.04 24.12
N TYR A 238 -6.80 -4.95 23.42
CA TYR A 238 -5.65 -4.85 22.53
C TYR A 238 -4.43 -4.40 23.33
N VAL A 239 -3.65 -5.37 23.81
CA VAL A 239 -2.34 -5.12 24.41
C VAL A 239 -1.33 -5.34 23.32
N LEU A 240 -0.62 -4.31 22.87
CA LEU A 240 0.51 -4.52 21.96
C LEU A 240 1.37 -5.66 22.54
N PRO A 241 1.44 -6.82 21.86
CA PRO A 241 2.09 -7.98 22.46
C PRO A 241 3.50 -7.53 22.86
N PRO A 242 3.96 -7.83 24.10
CA PRO A 242 5.35 -7.60 24.43
C PRO A 242 6.14 -8.27 23.31
N ALA A 243 7.13 -7.56 22.78
CA ALA A 243 8.07 -8.10 21.79
C ALA A 243 8.33 -9.54 22.20
N SER A 244 7.81 -10.51 21.44
CA SER A 244 8.02 -11.89 21.81
C SER A 244 9.53 -12.04 21.77
N VAL A 245 10.13 -12.18 22.94
CA VAL A 245 11.43 -12.83 23.06
C VAL A 245 11.09 -14.26 22.74
N ILE A 246 10.98 -14.55 21.45
CA ILE A 246 11.08 -15.92 21.03
C ILE A 246 12.49 -16.33 21.43
N ILE A 247 12.55 -17.35 22.27
CA ILE A 247 13.80 -18.05 22.55
C ILE A 247 14.15 -18.76 21.24
N TRP A 248 15.02 -18.14 20.45
CA TRP A 248 15.43 -18.64 19.14
C TRP A 248 16.80 -19.32 19.26
N ASP A 249 16.82 -20.63 18.99
CA ASP A 249 18.03 -21.40 18.73
C ASP A 249 18.88 -20.75 17.61
N GLU A 250 20.19 -21.00 17.63
CA GLU A 250 21.18 -20.43 16.70
C GLU A 250 20.73 -20.56 15.24
N VAL A 251 20.73 -19.43 14.52
CA VAL A 251 20.57 -19.40 13.06
C VAL A 251 21.79 -20.09 12.44
N GLU A 252 21.58 -21.16 11.68
CA GLU A 252 22.68 -21.89 11.02
C GLU A 252 23.49 -20.93 10.11
N SER A 253 24.82 -21.14 10.06
CA SER A 253 25.77 -20.23 9.39
C SER A 253 25.49 -19.97 7.91
N GLU A 254 24.90 -20.93 7.19
CA GLU A 254 24.56 -20.77 5.76
C GLU A 254 23.36 -19.84 5.55
N GLU A 255 22.37 -19.89 6.45
CA GLU A 255 21.19 -19.02 6.37
C GLU A 255 21.58 -17.56 6.66
N ARG A 256 22.52 -17.33 7.59
CA ARG A 256 23.07 -16.02 7.90
C ARG A 256 23.76 -15.36 6.70
N GLU A 257 24.58 -16.12 5.96
CA GLU A 257 25.26 -15.61 4.75
C GLU A 257 24.26 -15.23 3.65
N SER A 258 23.19 -16.02 3.47
CA SER A 258 22.13 -15.69 2.52
C SER A 258 21.42 -14.38 2.88
N ILE A 259 21.12 -14.16 4.16
CA ILE A 259 20.47 -12.93 4.63
C ILE A 259 21.40 -11.73 4.40
N LEU A 260 22.68 -11.84 4.76
CA LEU A 260 23.65 -10.75 4.57
C LEU A 260 23.79 -10.36 3.11
N LYS A 261 23.82 -11.34 2.20
CA LYS A 261 23.86 -11.08 0.76
C LYS A 261 22.62 -10.31 0.27
N GLU A 262 21.41 -10.73 0.67
CA GLU A 262 20.16 -10.03 0.33
C GLU A 262 20.16 -8.59 0.88
N GLN A 263 20.72 -8.39 2.08
CA GLN A 263 20.85 -7.09 2.71
C GLN A 263 21.85 -6.18 1.97
N ASP A 264 23.00 -6.71 1.55
CA ASP A 264 24.01 -5.96 0.80
C ASP A 264 23.50 -5.53 -0.58
N GLU A 265 22.78 -6.40 -1.29
CA GLU A 265 22.13 -6.08 -2.57
C GLU A 265 21.06 -4.98 -2.40
N THR A 266 20.22 -5.11 -1.36
CA THR A 266 19.21 -4.11 -1.00
C THR A 266 19.85 -2.75 -0.66
N LYS A 267 20.91 -2.78 0.14
CA LYS A 267 21.66 -1.61 0.58
C LYS A 267 22.30 -0.90 -0.61
N ALA A 268 22.97 -1.61 -1.50
CA ALA A 268 23.58 -1.05 -2.70
C ALA A 268 22.58 -0.29 -3.57
N CYS A 269 21.33 -0.77 -3.65
CA CYS A 269 20.27 -0.10 -4.37
C CYS A 269 19.79 1.17 -3.64
N TYR A 270 19.27 1.04 -2.42
CA TYR A 270 18.54 2.10 -1.73
C TYR A 270 19.43 3.14 -1.02
N ASP A 271 20.67 2.79 -0.63
CA ASP A 271 21.59 3.75 -0.03
C ASP A 271 22.14 4.75 -1.04
N SER A 272 22.04 4.46 -2.33
CA SER A 272 22.41 5.43 -3.36
C SER A 272 21.47 6.63 -3.37
N PHE A 273 20.20 6.45 -3.01
CA PHE A 273 19.17 7.50 -3.13
C PHE A 273 19.58 8.82 -2.44
N PRO A 274 19.23 9.96 -3.05
CA PRO A 274 19.53 11.27 -2.50
C PRO A 274 18.75 11.51 -1.21
N ASN A 275 19.32 12.30 -0.31
CA ASN A 275 18.58 12.80 0.85
C ASN A 275 17.49 13.77 0.36
N VAL A 276 16.31 13.70 0.96
CA VAL A 276 15.20 14.60 0.63
C VAL A 276 15.61 16.05 0.81
N ASP A 277 16.37 16.35 1.85
CA ASP A 277 16.82 17.72 2.15
C ASP A 277 17.75 18.27 1.06
N ASP A 278 18.60 17.42 0.48
CA ASP A 278 19.55 17.81 -0.58
C ASP A 278 18.85 18.09 -1.92
N MET A 279 17.74 17.40 -2.20
CA MET A 279 16.98 17.57 -3.45
C MET A 279 16.13 18.84 -3.47
N ILE A 280 15.80 19.37 -2.30
CA ILE A 280 14.71 20.32 -2.12
C ILE A 280 15.20 21.67 -1.63
N ASP A 281 16.47 21.77 -1.22
CA ASP A 281 17.06 23.01 -0.73
C ASP A 281 16.85 24.16 -1.76
N PRO A 282 15.90 25.08 -1.50
CA PRO A 282 15.65 26.20 -2.39
C PRO A 282 16.76 27.24 -2.29
N GLU A 283 17.72 27.09 -1.39
CA GLU A 283 18.95 27.88 -1.32
C GLU A 283 20.09 27.27 -2.13
N ASN A 284 19.98 26.01 -2.59
CA ASN A 284 21.00 25.34 -3.40
C ASN A 284 21.28 26.12 -4.69
N GLU A 285 22.50 26.65 -4.78
CA GLU A 285 22.94 27.50 -5.88
C GLU A 285 22.97 26.76 -7.23
N ASP A 286 23.34 25.47 -7.22
CA ASP A 286 23.38 24.64 -8.42
C ASP A 286 21.98 24.34 -8.95
N PHE A 287 21.02 24.10 -8.04
CA PHE A 287 19.62 23.94 -8.41
C PHE A 287 19.04 25.22 -9.04
N LYS A 288 19.33 26.39 -8.46
CA LYS A 288 18.91 27.68 -9.03
C LYS A 288 19.47 27.91 -10.42
N LYS A 289 20.78 27.67 -10.61
CA LYS A 289 21.43 27.78 -11.93
C LYS A 289 20.81 26.84 -12.95
N ALA A 290 20.50 25.61 -12.55
CA ALA A 290 19.83 24.65 -13.42
C ALA A 290 18.39 25.07 -13.77
N GLU A 291 17.64 25.64 -12.83
CA GLU A 291 16.31 26.20 -13.11
C GLU A 291 16.39 27.39 -14.07
N GLU A 292 17.30 28.33 -13.84
CA GLU A 292 17.54 29.47 -14.75
C GLU A 292 17.90 28.98 -16.16
N PHE A 293 18.79 27.99 -16.27
CA PHE A 293 19.15 27.38 -17.53
C PHE A 293 17.96 26.68 -18.19
N THR A 294 17.18 25.92 -17.43
CA THR A 294 15.97 25.26 -17.91
C THR A 294 14.95 26.28 -18.43
N GLN A 295 14.73 27.38 -17.70
CA GLN A 295 13.85 28.47 -18.15
C GLN A 295 14.39 29.15 -19.41
N SER A 296 15.71 29.29 -19.55
CA SER A 296 16.30 29.85 -20.78
C SER A 296 15.99 29.00 -22.03
N ILE A 297 15.75 27.69 -21.84
CA ILE A 297 15.37 26.77 -22.91
C ILE A 297 13.85 26.74 -23.10
N LEU A 298 13.09 26.56 -22.02
CA LEU A 298 11.66 26.19 -22.07
C LEU A 298 10.67 27.37 -21.98
N SER A 299 11.14 28.60 -21.73
CA SER A 299 10.26 29.78 -21.58
C SER A 299 9.67 30.26 -22.90
N GLU A 300 10.32 29.98 -24.02
CA GLU A 300 9.83 30.29 -25.37
C GLU A 300 9.47 29.02 -26.13
N LEU A 301 8.61 29.15 -27.15
CA LEU A 301 8.37 28.05 -28.09
C LEU A 301 9.68 27.66 -28.80
N PRO A 302 9.94 26.36 -29.02
CA PRO A 302 11.10 25.91 -29.77
C PRO A 302 11.03 26.36 -31.22
N SER A 303 12.18 26.41 -31.89
CA SER A 303 12.33 26.64 -33.32
C SER A 303 11.43 25.71 -34.15
N GLY A 304 11.39 24.41 -33.79
CA GLY A 304 10.74 23.37 -34.55
C GLY A 304 11.62 22.79 -35.67
N GLU A 305 12.90 23.14 -35.69
CA GLU A 305 13.93 22.60 -36.58
C GLU A 305 14.56 21.35 -35.94
N ILE A 306 14.64 20.25 -36.71
CA ILE A 306 15.04 18.93 -36.17
C ILE A 306 16.53 18.83 -35.77
N ASP A 307 17.37 19.73 -36.28
CA ASP A 307 18.81 19.83 -36.00
C ASP A 307 19.13 20.75 -34.82
N LYS A 308 18.14 21.45 -34.25
CA LYS A 308 18.36 22.38 -33.15
C LYS A 308 18.16 21.74 -31.79
N THR A 309 19.10 21.99 -30.88
CA THR A 309 19.06 21.50 -29.50
C THR A 309 17.84 22.01 -28.74
N ASP A 310 17.32 23.20 -29.03
CA ASP A 310 16.11 23.74 -28.38
C ASP A 310 14.88 22.85 -28.65
N THR A 311 14.70 22.41 -29.90
CA THR A 311 13.66 21.47 -30.30
C THR A 311 13.86 20.11 -29.63
N LEU A 312 15.09 19.59 -29.59
CA LEU A 312 15.41 18.34 -28.88
C LEU A 312 15.06 18.43 -27.39
N CYS A 313 15.46 19.50 -26.70
CA CYS A 313 15.16 19.68 -25.28
C CYS A 313 13.66 19.74 -25.02
N HIS A 314 12.89 20.43 -25.87
CA HIS A 314 11.43 20.44 -25.77
C HIS A 314 10.81 19.07 -26.02
N ILE A 315 11.35 18.31 -26.98
CA ILE A 315 10.95 16.94 -27.22
C ILE A 315 11.19 16.08 -25.97
N ILE A 316 12.41 16.12 -25.41
CA ILE A 316 12.78 15.39 -24.20
C ILE A 316 11.89 15.80 -23.02
N ASN A 317 11.66 17.10 -22.84
CA ASN A 317 10.78 17.59 -21.77
C ASN A 317 9.34 17.08 -21.95
N GLN A 318 8.78 17.10 -23.16
CA GLN A 318 7.42 16.62 -23.44
C GLN A 318 7.28 15.12 -23.18
N LEU A 319 8.34 14.35 -23.34
CA LEU A 319 8.36 12.92 -23.03
C LEU A 319 8.16 12.68 -21.52
N PHE A 320 8.78 13.50 -20.67
CA PHE A 320 8.60 13.45 -19.22
C PHE A 320 7.29 14.10 -18.72
N GLN A 321 6.69 15.01 -19.50
CA GLN A 321 5.46 15.70 -19.11
C GLN A 321 4.21 14.81 -19.01
N ASN A 322 4.18 13.64 -19.65
CA ASN A 322 3.06 12.70 -19.53
C ASN A 322 2.83 12.22 -18.08
N GLU A 323 3.85 12.35 -17.21
CA GLU A 323 3.76 12.07 -15.77
C GLU A 323 3.61 13.35 -14.90
N ASN A 324 3.24 14.48 -15.50
CA ASN A 324 3.19 15.81 -14.85
C ASN A 324 4.54 16.32 -14.30
N ARG A 325 5.68 15.82 -14.80
CA ARG A 325 7.03 16.24 -14.39
C ARG A 325 7.71 17.06 -15.50
N GLN A 326 8.29 18.20 -15.15
CA GLN A 326 9.15 18.99 -16.05
C GLN A 326 10.60 18.51 -15.91
N CYS A 327 11.32 18.35 -17.02
CA CYS A 327 12.73 18.01 -16.97
C CYS A 327 13.57 19.23 -16.55
N LEU A 328 14.53 19.02 -15.66
CA LEU A 328 15.50 20.03 -15.25
C LEU A 328 16.78 19.85 -16.07
N PHE A 329 16.99 20.74 -17.03
CA PHE A 329 18.21 20.79 -17.83
C PHE A 329 19.31 21.53 -17.08
N PHE A 330 20.54 21.08 -17.24
CA PHE A 330 21.72 21.78 -16.71
C PHE A 330 22.94 21.55 -17.59
N ASP A 331 24.01 22.30 -17.31
CA ASP A 331 25.30 22.16 -17.99
C ASP A 331 26.40 22.01 -16.94
N SER A 332 26.89 20.78 -16.75
CA SER A 332 27.93 20.51 -15.75
C SER A 332 29.27 21.20 -16.05
N ARG A 333 29.53 21.65 -17.28
CA ARG A 333 30.73 22.45 -17.61
C ARG A 333 30.75 23.80 -16.88
N GLN A 334 29.58 24.27 -16.44
CA GLN A 334 29.44 25.50 -15.65
C GLN A 334 29.68 25.26 -14.15
N GLY A 335 30.11 24.06 -13.76
CA GLY A 335 30.37 23.68 -12.37
C GLY A 335 29.13 23.27 -11.59
N ILE A 336 27.97 23.16 -12.25
CA ILE A 336 26.71 22.73 -11.65
C ILE A 336 26.81 21.25 -11.26
N LYS A 337 26.59 20.93 -9.99
CA LYS A 337 26.58 19.56 -9.48
C LYS A 337 25.19 19.19 -8.97
N LEU A 338 24.40 18.60 -9.85
CA LEU A 338 23.12 18.00 -9.47
C LEU A 338 23.29 16.51 -9.19
N TYR A 339 22.42 15.98 -8.33
CA TYR A 339 22.30 14.55 -8.13
C TYR A 339 21.85 13.89 -9.44
N ASN A 340 22.49 12.80 -9.83
CA ASN A 340 22.11 12.07 -11.03
C ASN A 340 20.82 11.29 -10.77
N THR A 341 19.68 11.83 -11.25
CA THR A 341 18.34 11.25 -11.03
C THR A 341 18.18 9.82 -11.56
N PHE A 342 19.15 9.33 -12.34
CA PHE A 342 19.08 8.06 -13.02
C PHE A 342 20.14 7.06 -12.56
N GLU A 343 21.05 7.46 -11.67
CA GLU A 343 22.08 6.59 -11.09
C GLU A 343 21.41 5.51 -10.22
N ASN A 344 21.76 4.24 -10.46
CA ASN A 344 21.26 3.09 -9.69
C ASN A 344 19.74 2.85 -9.75
N LEU A 345 19.08 3.24 -10.85
CA LEU A 345 17.72 2.78 -11.18
C LEU A 345 17.75 1.28 -11.54
N ILE A 346 18.04 0.41 -10.57
CA ILE A 346 18.02 -1.04 -10.70
C ILE A 346 16.63 -1.49 -10.24
N ASP A 347 15.80 -1.89 -11.20
CA ASP A 347 14.60 -2.73 -11.01
C ASP A 347 13.53 -2.30 -9.99
N VAL A 348 13.55 -1.05 -9.51
CA VAL A 348 12.45 -0.53 -8.70
C VAL A 348 11.31 -0.19 -9.64
N ASN A 349 10.20 -0.91 -9.54
CA ASN A 349 8.96 -0.61 -10.25
C ASN A 349 8.66 0.90 -10.18
N PHE A 350 8.86 1.61 -11.29
CA PHE A 350 8.83 3.08 -11.41
C PHE A 350 7.54 3.69 -10.85
N LYS A 351 6.43 2.94 -10.84
CA LYS A 351 5.15 3.39 -10.29
C LYS A 351 5.12 3.55 -8.78
N SER A 352 6.07 2.94 -8.07
CA SER A 352 6.04 2.87 -6.61
C SER A 352 6.84 3.98 -5.92
N MET A 353 7.82 4.59 -6.62
CA MET A 353 8.69 5.69 -6.15
C MET A 353 8.96 5.68 -4.64
N PRO A 354 9.73 4.70 -4.15
CA PRO A 354 9.87 4.50 -2.72
C PRO A 354 10.68 5.61 -2.04
N PHE A 355 10.40 5.75 -0.75
CA PHE A 355 11.19 6.48 0.21
C PHE A 355 12.01 5.50 1.05
N VAL A 356 13.08 6.00 1.64
CA VAL A 356 13.88 5.28 2.64
C VAL A 356 13.93 6.13 3.90
N LEU A 357 13.29 5.67 4.97
CA LEU A 357 13.46 6.25 6.30
C LEU A 357 14.65 5.58 6.97
N LYS A 358 15.63 6.36 7.42
CA LYS A 358 16.80 5.87 8.17
C LYS A 358 16.67 6.21 9.64
N LEU A 359 16.81 5.21 10.51
CA LEU A 359 16.77 5.34 11.95
C LEU A 359 18.06 4.83 12.60
N ILE A 360 18.50 5.45 13.70
CA ILE A 360 19.65 4.97 14.49
C ILE A 360 19.31 3.65 15.18
N SER A 361 18.09 3.54 15.69
CA SER A 361 17.54 2.34 16.30
C SER A 361 16.04 2.21 16.01
N MET A 362 15.48 1.01 16.16
CA MET A 362 14.03 0.80 16.19
C MET A 362 13.45 0.94 17.61
N ALA A 363 14.25 1.43 18.56
CA ALA A 363 13.76 1.74 19.90
C ALA A 363 12.58 2.72 19.81
N ASP A 364 11.56 2.51 20.65
CA ASP A 364 10.27 3.21 20.64
C ASP A 364 9.31 2.83 19.50
N LEU A 365 9.61 1.83 18.65
CA LEU A 365 8.67 1.29 17.68
C LEU A 365 8.02 0.00 18.19
N GLY A 366 6.69 -0.10 18.05
CA GLY A 366 5.94 -1.33 18.37
C GLY A 366 6.07 -1.81 19.82
N ASN A 367 6.34 -0.91 20.78
CA ASN A 367 6.53 -1.19 22.21
C ASN A 367 7.68 -2.16 22.54
N GLN A 368 8.76 -2.19 21.75
CA GLN A 368 9.92 -3.03 22.08
C GLN A 368 10.84 -2.36 23.12
N GLU A 369 11.10 -3.03 24.25
CA GLU A 369 12.21 -2.69 25.15
C GLU A 369 13.55 -3.11 24.50
N ASN A 370 14.55 -2.21 24.59
CA ASN A 370 15.91 -2.28 24.03
C ASN A 370 16.44 -3.67 23.61
N ILE A 371 16.65 -3.85 22.30
CA ILE A 371 17.47 -4.92 21.73
C ILE A 371 18.92 -4.45 21.68
N ASN A 372 19.86 -5.25 22.20
CA ASN A 372 21.23 -4.81 22.51
C ASN A 372 22.33 -5.67 21.87
N ASP A 373 22.05 -6.45 20.81
CA ASP A 373 23.10 -7.16 20.05
C ASP A 373 22.82 -7.22 18.53
N LYS A 374 23.90 -7.25 17.72
CA LYS A 374 23.88 -7.31 16.24
C LYS A 374 23.24 -8.58 15.69
N GLU A 375 23.24 -9.67 16.46
CA GLU A 375 22.62 -10.92 16.03
C GLU A 375 21.09 -10.85 16.13
N ASP A 376 20.57 -10.12 17.12
CA ASP A 376 19.14 -9.84 17.25
C ASP A 376 18.64 -8.91 16.14
N ASP A 377 19.49 -7.97 15.69
CA ASP A 377 19.17 -7.07 14.58
C ASP A 377 18.87 -7.82 13.28
N LEU A 378 19.73 -8.77 12.89
CA LEU A 378 19.53 -9.61 11.70
C LEU A 378 18.25 -10.44 11.82
N ARG A 379 17.96 -10.97 13.02
CA ARG A 379 16.78 -11.79 13.30
C ARG A 379 15.48 -10.99 13.21
N ILE A 380 15.46 -9.76 13.75
CA ILE A 380 14.29 -8.87 13.67
C ILE A 380 14.05 -8.45 12.23
N ILE A 381 15.10 -8.08 11.49
CA ILE A 381 15.00 -7.71 10.09
C ILE A 381 14.41 -8.85 9.26
N LYS A 382 14.88 -10.10 9.47
CA LYS A 382 14.30 -11.30 8.85
C LYS A 382 12.81 -11.42 9.15
N THR A 383 12.43 -11.29 10.43
CA THR A 383 11.04 -11.39 10.89
C THR A 383 10.14 -10.34 10.26
N LEU A 384 10.59 -9.08 10.22
CA LEU A 384 9.85 -7.98 9.59
C LEU A 384 9.67 -8.23 8.09
N ASN A 385 10.73 -8.61 7.39
CA ASN A 385 10.67 -8.87 5.94
C ASN A 385 9.82 -10.10 5.61
N GLU A 386 9.81 -11.12 6.47
CA GLU A 386 8.91 -12.26 6.31
C GLU A 386 7.44 -11.87 6.54
N ALA A 387 7.14 -11.05 7.55
CA ALA A 387 5.82 -10.49 7.75
C ALA A 387 5.36 -9.64 6.55
N ILE A 388 6.24 -8.81 5.98
CA ILE A 388 5.97 -8.04 4.75
C ILE A 388 5.64 -8.99 3.59
N ARG A 389 6.48 -10.01 3.33
CA ARG A 389 6.29 -10.98 2.24
C ARG A 389 4.99 -11.76 2.37
N GLN A 390 4.61 -12.12 3.59
CA GLN A 390 3.39 -12.88 3.89
C GLN A 390 2.16 -11.99 4.09
N ASN A 391 2.31 -10.66 3.99
CA ASN A 391 1.28 -9.67 4.30
C ASN A 391 0.62 -9.92 5.68
N LYS A 392 1.43 -10.27 6.68
CA LYS A 392 1.01 -10.51 8.06
C LYS A 392 1.15 -9.24 8.89
N SER A 393 0.22 -9.05 9.83
CA SER A 393 0.28 -7.97 10.81
C SER A 393 1.52 -8.12 11.69
N HIS A 394 2.23 -7.02 11.95
CA HIS A 394 3.36 -6.97 12.86
C HIS A 394 3.37 -5.64 13.62
N PRO A 395 3.55 -5.60 14.96
CA PRO A 395 3.45 -4.37 15.75
C PRO A 395 4.34 -3.23 15.25
N VAL A 396 5.62 -3.52 14.98
CA VAL A 396 6.57 -2.53 14.43
C VAL A 396 6.13 -2.03 13.05
N LEU A 397 5.62 -2.89 12.17
CA LEU A 397 5.18 -2.48 10.83
C LEU A 397 3.91 -1.63 10.89
N ASN A 398 2.98 -1.95 11.79
CA ASN A 398 1.76 -1.18 12.01
C ASN A 398 2.07 0.22 12.54
N ASP A 399 2.94 0.31 13.56
CA ASP A 399 3.38 1.58 14.13
C ASP A 399 4.17 2.43 13.11
N LEU A 400 5.08 1.81 12.35
CA LEU A 400 5.75 2.45 11.21
C LEU A 400 4.72 3.02 10.21
N THR A 401 3.72 2.24 9.83
CA THR A 401 2.70 2.63 8.84
C THR A 401 1.90 3.84 9.32
N VAL A 402 1.46 3.86 10.58
CA VAL A 402 0.71 4.98 11.17
C VAL A 402 1.57 6.25 11.24
N ARG A 403 2.79 6.15 11.74
CA ARG A 403 3.70 7.30 11.88
C ARG A 403 4.11 7.87 10.52
N LEU A 404 4.39 7.00 9.54
CA LEU A 404 4.64 7.42 8.16
C LEU A 404 3.42 8.11 7.57
N ALA A 405 2.21 7.58 7.79
CA ALA A 405 0.98 8.20 7.30
C ALA A 405 0.79 9.62 7.85
N ASN A 406 1.02 9.80 9.15
CA ASN A 406 1.01 11.10 9.81
C ASN A 406 2.05 12.06 9.24
N ALA A 407 3.27 11.58 8.95
CA ALA A 407 4.31 12.41 8.36
C ALA A 407 3.95 12.88 6.93
N HIS A 408 3.27 12.03 6.15
CA HIS A 408 2.86 12.30 4.77
C HIS A 408 1.49 12.98 4.64
N ASP A 409 0.83 13.34 5.75
CA ASP A 409 -0.55 13.85 5.78
C ASP A 409 -1.54 12.98 4.98
N THR A 410 -1.41 11.65 5.10
CA THR A 410 -2.20 10.67 4.34
C THR A 410 -2.77 9.59 5.25
N GLY A 411 -3.66 8.74 4.72
CA GLY A 411 -4.19 7.61 5.48
C GLY A 411 -3.22 6.42 5.52
N PRO A 412 -3.18 5.59 6.60
CA PRO A 412 -2.31 4.42 6.71
C PRO A 412 -2.41 3.44 5.53
N LYS A 413 -3.61 3.28 4.95
CA LYS A 413 -3.85 2.47 3.74
C LYS A 413 -3.02 2.89 2.51
N ASN A 414 -2.54 4.13 2.49
CA ASN A 414 -1.74 4.65 1.40
C ASN A 414 -0.24 4.43 1.63
N ILE A 415 0.17 3.96 2.80
CA ILE A 415 1.55 3.60 3.11
C ILE A 415 1.72 2.09 2.89
N VAL A 416 2.73 1.71 2.13
CA VAL A 416 3.10 0.29 1.98
C VAL A 416 4.59 0.14 2.27
N VAL A 417 4.92 -0.52 3.37
CA VAL A 417 6.29 -0.91 3.69
C VAL A 417 6.71 -2.08 2.79
N LYS A 418 7.86 -1.94 2.13
CA LYS A 418 8.35 -2.88 1.12
C LYS A 418 9.49 -3.75 1.62
N ASN A 419 10.38 -3.18 2.43
CA ASN A 419 11.58 -3.88 2.90
C ASN A 419 12.17 -3.13 4.11
N VAL A 420 12.90 -3.85 4.96
CA VAL A 420 13.72 -3.30 6.05
C VAL A 420 15.14 -3.89 5.96
N TYR A 421 16.18 -3.06 6.12
CA TYR A 421 17.58 -3.54 6.04
C TYR A 421 18.59 -2.81 6.96
N LEU A 422 19.79 -3.40 7.09
CA LEU A 422 20.86 -3.00 8.02
C LEU A 422 21.89 -1.98 7.48
N GLY A 423 22.45 -1.19 8.41
CA GLY A 423 23.46 -0.16 8.21
C GLY A 423 23.24 1.01 9.17
N THR A 424 22.02 1.53 9.10
CA THR A 424 21.17 2.22 10.09
C THR A 424 19.78 1.66 9.77
N TYR A 425 18.91 1.31 10.73
CA TYR A 425 17.65 0.62 10.39
C TYR A 425 16.89 1.40 9.31
N SER A 426 16.84 0.80 8.12
CA SER A 426 16.39 1.49 6.91
C SER A 426 15.10 0.86 6.44
N ILE A 427 14.03 1.66 6.40
CA ILE A 427 12.68 1.24 6.05
C ILE A 427 12.37 1.77 4.65
N VAL A 428 12.19 0.86 3.70
CA VAL A 428 11.76 1.17 2.34
C VAL A 428 10.24 1.16 2.31
N TYR A 429 9.61 2.26 1.91
CA TYR A 429 8.14 2.35 1.84
C TYR A 429 7.68 3.19 0.66
N THR A 430 6.44 2.97 0.23
CA THR A 430 5.81 3.69 -0.89
C THR A 430 4.55 4.37 -0.41
N VAL A 431 4.21 5.51 -1.00
CA VAL A 431 2.98 6.24 -0.69
C VAL A 431 2.10 6.29 -1.94
N THR A 432 0.89 5.74 -1.88
CA THR A 432 -0.03 5.72 -3.01
C THR A 432 -0.73 7.07 -3.19
N ASP A 433 -1.00 7.44 -4.44
CA ASP A 433 -1.71 8.67 -4.83
C ASP A 433 -1.03 9.99 -4.39
N LEU A 434 0.30 10.05 -4.46
CA LEU A 434 1.05 11.31 -4.32
C LEU A 434 0.66 12.30 -5.44
N ALA A 435 -0.24 13.24 -5.14
CA ALA A 435 -0.64 14.30 -6.05
C ALA A 435 0.46 15.38 -6.19
N ARG A 436 0.32 16.32 -7.14
CA ARG A 436 1.28 17.42 -7.40
C ARG A 436 1.63 18.29 -6.17
N SER A 437 0.82 18.25 -5.10
CA SER A 437 1.09 18.82 -3.77
C SER A 437 2.28 18.18 -3.02
N THR A 438 2.81 17.08 -3.55
CA THR A 438 3.96 16.34 -3.03
C THR A 438 5.21 17.20 -2.93
N ILE A 439 5.52 18.06 -3.91
CA ILE A 439 6.76 18.85 -3.92
C ILE A 439 6.83 19.80 -2.70
N GLU A 440 5.72 20.47 -2.38
CA GLU A 440 5.63 21.35 -1.21
C GLU A 440 5.56 20.57 0.11
N ALA A 441 4.93 19.39 0.11
CA ALA A 441 4.89 18.50 1.27
C ALA A 441 6.26 17.87 1.58
N LEU A 442 7.06 17.57 0.55
CA LEU A 442 8.40 17.01 0.68
C LEU A 442 9.38 18.01 1.32
N GLN A 443 9.26 19.32 1.09
CA GLN A 443 10.13 20.30 1.76
C GLN A 443 10.01 20.24 3.29
N LYS A 444 8.88 19.76 3.80
CA LYS A 444 8.62 19.63 5.23
C LYS A 444 8.69 18.18 5.72
N ILE A 445 8.88 17.20 4.84
CA ILE A 445 8.75 15.79 5.20
C ILE A 445 9.83 15.36 6.19
N SER A 446 11.08 15.82 6.03
CA SER A 446 12.15 15.51 6.99
C SER A 446 11.83 16.05 8.38
N THR A 447 11.25 17.26 8.45
CA THR A 447 10.82 17.86 9.73
C THR A 447 9.68 17.05 10.37
N LYS A 448 8.71 16.59 9.57
CA LYS A 448 7.59 15.77 10.07
C LYS A 448 8.03 14.36 10.45
N LEU A 449 8.89 13.72 9.67
CA LEU A 449 9.46 12.41 10.01
C LEU A 449 10.27 12.52 11.31
N LYS A 450 11.06 13.58 11.48
CA LYS A 450 11.77 13.84 12.74
C LYS A 450 10.85 14.02 13.94
N SER A 451 9.63 14.57 13.76
CA SER A 451 8.66 14.69 14.85
C SER A 451 7.97 13.36 15.20
N GLN A 452 7.84 12.45 14.22
CA GLN A 452 7.25 11.11 14.43
C GLN A 452 8.26 10.08 14.92
N PHE A 453 9.54 10.24 14.57
CA PHE A 453 10.60 9.27 14.86
C PHE A 453 11.75 9.94 15.61
N LYS A 454 11.85 9.71 16.93
CA LYS A 454 12.95 10.25 17.76
C LYS A 454 14.33 9.82 17.28
N GLN A 455 14.42 8.62 16.71
CA GLN A 455 15.64 8.00 16.19
C GLN A 455 15.96 8.41 14.74
N PHE A 456 15.26 9.41 14.18
CA PHE A 456 15.42 9.84 12.80
C PHE A 456 16.85 10.27 12.47
N VAL A 457 17.39 9.72 11.39
CA VAL A 457 18.70 10.10 10.81
C VAL A 457 18.49 10.91 9.53
N ALA A 458 17.77 10.32 8.58
CA ALA A 458 17.59 10.89 7.25
C ALA A 458 16.35 10.29 6.59
N ALA A 459 15.81 11.03 5.63
CA ALA A 459 14.84 10.53 4.67
C ALA A 459 15.51 10.57 3.30
N LYS A 460 15.57 9.44 2.60
CA LYS A 460 15.97 9.41 1.20
C LYS A 460 14.75 9.17 0.33
N VAL A 461 14.85 9.60 -0.91
CA VAL A 461 13.73 9.54 -1.84
C VAL A 461 14.20 9.03 -3.19
N HIS A 462 13.34 8.25 -3.84
CA HIS A 462 13.59 7.86 -5.21
C HIS A 462 13.87 9.12 -6.06
N PRO A 463 15.00 9.18 -6.79
CA PRO A 463 15.41 10.44 -7.41
C PRO A 463 14.36 11.00 -8.38
N LEU A 464 13.65 10.13 -9.12
CA LEU A 464 12.61 10.56 -10.06
C LEU A 464 11.32 11.10 -9.41
N LEU A 465 11.20 11.09 -8.08
CA LEU A 465 10.02 11.67 -7.42
C LEU A 465 9.93 13.19 -7.62
N TYR A 466 11.08 13.88 -7.72
CA TYR A 466 11.12 15.33 -7.85
C TYR A 466 11.05 15.79 -9.30
N ARG A 467 12.17 15.75 -10.02
CA ARG A 467 12.24 16.05 -11.46
C ARG A 467 13.37 15.24 -12.12
N PRO A 468 13.16 14.70 -13.34
CA PRO A 468 14.25 14.12 -14.10
C PRO A 468 15.26 15.21 -14.48
N THR A 469 16.55 14.99 -14.19
CA THR A 469 17.61 15.91 -14.61
C THR A 469 18.26 15.44 -15.90
N PHE A 470 18.57 16.37 -16.80
CA PHE A 470 19.27 16.07 -18.04
C PHE A 470 20.47 17.01 -18.22
N ASP A 471 21.67 16.45 -18.27
CA ASP A 471 22.88 17.23 -18.50
C ASP A 471 23.10 17.42 -20.00
N ILE A 472 23.14 18.67 -20.46
CA ILE A 472 23.26 18.98 -21.88
C ILE A 472 24.62 18.56 -22.46
N VAL A 473 25.63 18.35 -21.61
CA VAL A 473 26.96 17.86 -22.02
C VAL A 473 26.93 16.43 -22.56
N GLN A 474 25.83 15.72 -22.34
CA GLN A 474 25.60 14.42 -22.96
C GLN A 474 25.49 14.57 -24.48
N PHE A 475 25.10 15.73 -25.02
CA PHE A 475 25.11 15.97 -26.45
C PHE A 475 26.49 16.39 -26.96
N ASP A 476 26.85 15.86 -28.13
CA ASP A 476 28.10 16.13 -28.79
C ASP A 476 27.87 16.37 -30.28
N GLU A 477 28.02 17.63 -30.69
CA GLU A 477 27.81 18.08 -32.07
C GLU A 477 28.71 17.35 -33.08
N ARG A 478 29.86 16.80 -32.66
CA ARG A 478 30.73 15.98 -33.54
C ARG A 478 30.04 14.71 -33.99
N GLY A 479 29.08 14.24 -33.21
CA GLY A 479 28.24 13.10 -33.51
C GLY A 479 27.01 13.46 -34.34
N ASP A 480 26.70 14.75 -34.55
CA ASP A 480 25.49 15.13 -35.28
C ASP A 480 25.54 14.69 -36.74
N LYS A 481 24.38 14.32 -37.28
CA LYS A 481 24.29 13.90 -38.69
C LYS A 481 22.89 14.01 -39.27
N ASP A 482 22.81 14.68 -40.41
CA ASP A 482 21.62 14.73 -41.25
C ASP A 482 21.52 13.54 -42.21
N PHE A 483 20.34 12.92 -42.25
CA PHE A 483 20.01 11.85 -43.20
C PHE A 483 18.87 12.26 -44.15
N LEU A 484 18.75 13.54 -44.49
CA LEU A 484 17.55 14.11 -45.13
C LEU A 484 17.23 13.59 -46.54
N HIS A 485 18.22 13.28 -47.39
CA HIS A 485 17.99 13.18 -48.83
C HIS A 485 18.42 11.86 -49.50
N GLU A 486 19.37 11.10 -48.93
CA GLU A 486 19.89 9.87 -49.56
C GLU A 486 20.10 8.74 -48.55
N SER A 487 19.73 7.50 -48.94
CA SER A 487 19.96 6.30 -48.15
C SER A 487 21.31 5.67 -48.53
N GLY A 488 22.35 5.92 -47.74
CA GLY A 488 23.58 5.14 -47.84
C GLY A 488 23.42 3.76 -47.19
N THR A 489 23.87 2.72 -47.88
CA THR A 489 23.97 1.36 -47.32
C THR A 489 25.44 0.96 -47.20
N PHE A 490 25.84 0.44 -46.05
CA PHE A 490 27.24 0.12 -45.76
C PHE A 490 27.38 -1.22 -45.04
N HIS A 491 28.53 -1.88 -45.22
CA HIS A 491 28.88 -3.09 -44.46
C HIS A 491 29.63 -2.70 -43.17
N MET A 492 28.97 -2.81 -42.01
CA MET A 492 29.51 -2.45 -40.69
C MET A 492 29.92 -3.69 -39.89
N GLY A 493 30.95 -3.56 -39.04
CA GLY A 493 31.42 -4.64 -38.17
C GLY A 493 32.82 -5.15 -38.53
N PRO A 494 33.29 -6.20 -37.82
CA PRO A 494 34.65 -6.72 -37.98
C PRO A 494 34.83 -7.39 -39.35
N ILE A 495 36.08 -7.46 -39.80
CA ILE A 495 36.46 -8.11 -41.07
C ILE A 495 35.94 -9.56 -41.07
N GLY A 496 35.19 -9.92 -42.12
CA GLY A 496 34.61 -11.25 -42.29
C GLY A 496 33.30 -11.52 -41.54
N ARG A 497 32.81 -10.58 -40.74
CA ARG A 497 31.57 -10.70 -39.96
C ARG A 497 30.69 -9.45 -40.08
N THR A 498 30.67 -8.78 -41.23
CA THR A 498 29.94 -7.51 -41.38
C THR A 498 28.42 -7.71 -41.52
N GLN A 499 27.66 -6.70 -41.10
CA GLN A 499 26.21 -6.58 -41.29
C GLN A 499 25.87 -5.34 -42.12
N ILE A 500 24.75 -5.42 -42.85
CA ILE A 500 24.27 -4.29 -43.64
C ILE A 500 23.67 -3.23 -42.70
N TYR A 501 24.21 -2.03 -42.76
CA TYR A 501 23.67 -0.84 -42.13
C TYR A 501 23.06 0.09 -43.17
N THR A 502 21.76 0.37 -43.01
CA THR A 502 21.03 1.32 -43.83
C THR A 502 20.83 2.62 -43.05
N GLN A 503 21.19 3.75 -43.66
CA GLN A 503 20.98 5.06 -43.03
C GLN A 503 19.48 5.38 -42.86
N PRO A 504 19.09 6.01 -41.75
CA PRO A 504 17.69 6.32 -41.46
C PRO A 504 17.24 7.57 -42.22
N VAL A 505 16.83 7.44 -43.49
CA VAL A 505 16.45 8.60 -44.32
C VAL A 505 15.31 9.41 -43.72
N GLY A 506 15.46 10.75 -43.75
CA GLY A 506 14.52 11.71 -43.19
C GLY A 506 14.68 11.94 -41.69
N TRP A 507 15.69 11.33 -41.06
CA TRP A 507 16.01 11.55 -39.66
C TRP A 507 17.23 12.48 -39.51
N HIS A 508 17.27 13.22 -38.41
CA HIS A 508 18.45 13.92 -37.94
C HIS A 508 18.95 13.24 -36.65
N ARG A 509 20.25 13.01 -36.54
CA ARG A 509 20.87 12.49 -35.32
C ARG A 509 21.48 13.63 -34.54
N HIS A 510 21.06 13.75 -33.29
CA HIS A 510 21.80 14.41 -32.23
C HIS A 510 22.80 13.42 -31.63
N GLY A 511 24.09 13.73 -31.72
CA GLY A 511 25.18 12.91 -31.23
C GLY A 511 25.18 12.82 -29.71
N TRP A 512 25.49 11.63 -29.19
CA TRP A 512 25.76 11.45 -27.76
C TRP A 512 27.25 11.41 -27.49
N ASN A 513 27.68 12.02 -26.40
CA ASN A 513 29.06 12.08 -25.96
C ASN A 513 29.50 10.73 -25.37
N VAL A 514 30.09 9.90 -26.20
CA VAL A 514 30.46 8.51 -25.85
C VAL A 514 31.97 8.27 -25.87
N LEU A 515 32.76 9.26 -26.24
CA LEU A 515 34.21 9.14 -26.37
C LEU A 515 34.88 9.06 -25.00
N GLY A 516 35.79 8.10 -24.83
CA GLY A 516 36.47 7.84 -23.56
C GLY A 516 35.59 7.25 -22.46
N ARG A 517 34.32 6.94 -22.77
CA ARG A 517 33.34 6.40 -21.81
C ARG A 517 33.44 4.89 -21.65
N TYR A 518 33.96 4.20 -22.67
CA TYR A 518 34.11 2.75 -22.71
C TYR A 518 35.59 2.36 -22.76
N PRO A 519 35.96 1.09 -22.51
CA PRO A 519 37.36 0.64 -22.55
C PRO A 519 38.10 0.95 -23.87
N SER A 520 37.35 1.12 -24.96
CA SER A 520 37.82 1.44 -26.31
C SER A 520 36.73 2.22 -27.02
N ASP A 521 37.11 3.11 -27.94
CA ASP A 521 36.20 3.84 -28.84
C ASP A 521 36.14 3.21 -30.25
N LYS A 522 36.90 2.14 -30.50
CA LYS A 522 37.00 1.50 -31.83
C LYS A 522 35.70 0.84 -32.30
N TRP A 523 34.78 0.55 -31.38
CA TRP A 523 33.41 0.16 -31.72
C TRP A 523 32.67 1.23 -32.57
N LEU A 524 33.08 2.51 -32.46
CA LEU A 524 32.59 3.62 -33.27
C LEU A 524 33.34 3.82 -34.58
N HIS A 525 34.55 3.27 -34.73
CA HIS A 525 35.44 3.58 -35.85
C HIS A 525 34.75 3.36 -37.21
N PRO A 526 35.04 4.18 -38.23
CA PRO A 526 34.51 3.96 -39.56
C PRO A 526 35.20 2.73 -40.18
N PHE A 527 34.42 1.65 -40.32
CA PHE A 527 34.65 0.44 -41.14
C PHE A 527 36.00 -0.30 -40.98
N GLN A 528 35.95 -1.63 -40.81
CA GLN A 528 37.10 -2.56 -40.87
C GLN A 528 38.08 -2.56 -39.69
N ASP A 529 37.74 -1.92 -38.57
CA ASP A 529 38.43 -2.20 -37.30
C ASP A 529 37.94 -3.54 -36.71
N PRO A 530 38.82 -4.43 -36.20
CA PRO A 530 38.41 -5.69 -35.57
C PRO A 530 37.46 -5.52 -34.39
N GLU A 531 37.51 -4.38 -33.69
CA GLU A 531 36.64 -4.04 -32.56
C GLU A 531 35.37 -3.30 -33.01
N ASN A 532 35.13 -3.16 -34.32
CA ASN A 532 33.99 -2.43 -34.85
C ASN A 532 32.66 -3.14 -34.59
N TRP A 533 31.65 -2.41 -34.11
CA TRP A 533 30.35 -2.99 -33.78
C TRP A 533 29.31 -2.77 -34.88
N TYR A 534 28.28 -3.61 -34.93
CA TYR A 534 27.17 -3.43 -35.86
C TYR A 534 26.40 -2.14 -35.56
N ARG A 535 25.57 -1.68 -36.51
CA ARG A 535 24.70 -0.52 -36.32
C ARG A 535 23.24 -0.96 -36.40
N ALA A 536 22.46 -0.50 -35.44
CA ALA A 536 21.04 -0.81 -35.32
C ALA A 536 20.29 0.38 -34.71
N PHE A 537 18.99 0.19 -34.54
CA PHE A 537 18.04 1.17 -34.04
C PHE A 537 17.22 0.56 -32.91
N HIS A 538 17.00 1.34 -31.85
CA HIS A 538 16.16 0.95 -30.72
C HIS A 538 14.97 1.90 -30.63
N GLY A 539 13.77 1.36 -30.46
CA GLY A 539 12.55 2.16 -30.36
C GLY A 539 12.46 2.94 -29.05
N THR A 540 11.63 3.98 -29.00
CA THR A 540 11.33 4.74 -27.77
C THR A 540 9.86 4.65 -27.37
N LYS A 541 9.07 3.87 -28.11
CA LYS A 541 7.69 3.51 -27.80
C LYS A 541 7.63 2.14 -27.13
N ASN A 542 6.70 1.99 -26.21
CA ASN A 542 6.39 0.71 -25.58
C ASN A 542 5.94 -0.33 -26.60
N ALA A 543 6.49 -1.54 -26.50
CA ALA A 543 6.00 -2.71 -27.23
C ALA A 543 4.53 -2.98 -26.85
N LYS A 544 3.68 -3.32 -27.83
CA LYS A 544 2.27 -3.62 -27.55
C LYS A 544 2.16 -4.94 -26.75
N LEU A 545 1.25 -4.95 -25.77
CA LEU A 545 0.88 -6.03 -24.85
C LEU A 545 0.39 -7.36 -25.50
N THR A 546 0.53 -7.55 -26.82
CA THR A 546 0.06 -8.78 -27.49
C THR A 546 1.01 -9.96 -27.32
N ASP A 547 2.13 -9.77 -26.65
CA ASP A 547 3.16 -10.77 -26.47
C ASP A 547 3.35 -11.10 -24.98
N SER A 548 2.51 -12.02 -24.49
CA SER A 548 2.46 -12.62 -23.15
C SER A 548 1.93 -11.75 -21.99
N GLU A 549 1.07 -12.37 -21.18
CA GLU A 549 0.46 -11.81 -19.97
C GLU A 549 1.53 -11.53 -18.91
N SER A 550 2.02 -10.29 -18.84
CA SER A 550 2.64 -9.77 -17.62
C SER A 550 1.59 -9.11 -16.72
N PRO A 551 1.71 -9.23 -15.38
CA PRO A 551 0.75 -8.64 -14.46
C PRO A 551 0.67 -7.12 -14.64
N LYS A 552 -0.54 -6.58 -14.48
CA LYS A 552 -1.02 -5.21 -14.80
C LYS A 552 -0.20 -4.01 -14.26
N ASN A 553 0.97 -4.23 -13.64
CA ASN A 553 1.71 -3.22 -12.88
C ASN A 553 3.11 -2.85 -13.38
N MET A 554 3.61 -3.40 -14.48
CA MET A 554 4.92 -3.01 -15.05
C MET A 554 4.70 -2.24 -16.35
N ARG A 555 4.67 -0.91 -16.25
CA ARG A 555 4.72 -0.02 -17.43
C ARG A 555 5.87 0.94 -17.19
N ILE A 556 6.96 0.72 -17.90
CA ILE A 556 8.06 1.68 -18.04
C ILE A 556 7.84 2.27 -19.43
N ASP A 557 7.71 3.58 -19.57
CA ASP A 557 7.82 4.19 -20.90
C ASP A 557 9.32 4.19 -21.25
N SER A 558 9.69 3.57 -22.38
CA SER A 558 11.09 3.37 -22.81
C SER A 558 11.94 4.64 -22.95
N ILE A 559 11.32 5.82 -22.83
CA ILE A 559 11.95 7.12 -22.88
C ILE A 559 12.35 7.67 -21.48
N ASP A 560 11.73 7.19 -20.40
CA ASP A 560 12.03 7.60 -19.03
C ASP A 560 13.39 7.12 -18.54
N VAL A 561 14.16 6.52 -19.43
CA VAL A 561 15.42 5.85 -19.16
C VAL A 561 16.55 6.49 -19.99
N LEU A 562 16.32 7.55 -20.78
CA LEU A 562 17.37 8.13 -21.64
C LEU A 562 18.65 8.48 -20.87
N PRO A 563 18.63 9.25 -19.76
CA PRO A 563 19.86 9.54 -19.03
C PRO A 563 20.43 8.30 -18.32
N LYS A 564 19.60 7.29 -18.02
CA LYS A 564 20.08 6.00 -17.51
C LYS A 564 20.78 5.20 -18.61
N ILE A 565 20.20 5.09 -19.82
CA ILE A 565 20.84 4.41 -20.96
C ILE A 565 22.17 5.09 -21.25
N TYR A 566 22.22 6.41 -21.15
CA TYR A 566 23.47 7.13 -21.20
C TYR A 566 24.39 6.66 -20.08
N ASN A 567 24.04 6.78 -18.79
CA ASN A 567 24.95 6.55 -17.65
C ASN A 567 25.28 5.08 -17.33
N ASP A 568 24.29 4.20 -17.33
CA ASP A 568 24.37 2.82 -16.82
C ASP A 568 24.17 1.76 -17.93
N GLY A 569 23.67 2.17 -19.11
CA GLY A 569 23.31 1.26 -20.20
C GLY A 569 21.85 0.78 -20.14
N PHE A 570 21.53 -0.19 -20.99
CA PHE A 570 20.16 -0.70 -21.15
C PHE A 570 19.72 -1.64 -20.03
N ILE A 571 18.40 -1.81 -19.86
CA ILE A 571 17.82 -2.84 -19.00
C ILE A 571 17.31 -3.98 -19.89
N LYS A 572 17.53 -5.24 -19.48
CA LYS A 572 17.06 -6.41 -20.20
C LYS A 572 15.54 -6.57 -20.06
N ALA A 573 14.86 -6.86 -21.16
CA ALA A 573 13.48 -7.35 -21.10
C ALA A 573 13.51 -8.81 -20.66
N THR A 574 12.75 -9.18 -19.63
CA THR A 574 12.69 -10.55 -19.06
C THR A 574 11.55 -11.40 -19.63
N PHE A 575 10.49 -10.76 -20.12
CA PHE A 575 9.31 -11.42 -20.68
C PHE A 575 9.00 -10.86 -22.07
N ALA A 576 9.59 -11.44 -23.12
CA ALA A 576 9.42 -11.00 -24.49
C ALA A 576 9.43 -12.20 -25.47
N VAL A 577 8.80 -12.02 -26.65
CA VAL A 577 8.56 -13.07 -27.67
C VAL A 577 9.82 -13.88 -28.01
N HIS A 578 10.97 -13.22 -28.04
CA HIS A 578 12.22 -13.82 -28.46
C HIS A 578 13.16 -14.09 -27.28
N GLY A 579 12.65 -14.15 -26.04
CA GLY A 579 13.44 -14.41 -24.84
C GLY A 579 14.04 -13.16 -24.21
N GLU A 580 14.87 -13.36 -23.19
CA GLU A 580 15.48 -12.28 -22.42
C GLU A 580 16.52 -11.51 -23.24
N GLY A 581 16.53 -10.18 -23.13
CA GLY A 581 17.57 -9.32 -23.69
C GLY A 581 17.09 -7.91 -24.07
N VAL A 582 17.97 -7.14 -24.72
CA VAL A 582 17.69 -5.81 -25.26
C VAL A 582 17.36 -5.91 -26.75
N TYR A 583 16.20 -5.40 -27.14
CA TYR A 583 15.66 -5.55 -28.49
C TYR A 583 16.04 -4.37 -29.37
N CYS A 584 16.67 -4.62 -30.50
CA CYS A 584 16.96 -3.60 -31.50
C CYS A 584 16.72 -4.14 -32.91
N SER A 585 16.78 -3.27 -33.91
CA SER A 585 16.55 -3.62 -35.30
C SER A 585 17.66 -3.08 -36.19
N PRO A 586 18.15 -3.84 -37.18
CA PRO A 586 19.00 -3.28 -38.22
C PRO A 586 18.22 -2.40 -39.21
N LYS A 587 16.88 -2.44 -39.20
CA LYS A 587 16.02 -1.73 -40.15
C LYS A 587 15.37 -0.50 -39.51
N PRO A 588 15.73 0.74 -39.90
CA PRO A 588 15.16 1.94 -39.31
C PRO A 588 13.66 2.10 -39.59
N THR A 589 13.19 1.63 -40.76
CA THR A 589 11.77 1.69 -41.15
C THR A 589 10.88 0.80 -40.28
N PHE A 590 11.39 -0.35 -39.84
CA PHE A 590 10.67 -1.24 -38.92
C PHE A 590 10.45 -0.55 -37.56
N VAL A 591 11.51 0.05 -37.02
CA VAL A 591 11.43 0.82 -35.76
C VAL A 591 10.51 2.03 -35.93
N GLU A 592 10.67 2.78 -37.02
CA GLU A 592 9.83 3.94 -37.33
C GLU A 592 8.33 3.63 -37.31
N ASN A 593 7.92 2.50 -37.88
CA ASN A 593 6.51 2.15 -38.02
C ASN A 593 5.89 1.58 -36.74
N SER A 594 6.68 0.88 -35.94
CA SER A 594 6.17 0.04 -34.85
C SER A 594 6.58 0.52 -33.46
N TYR A 595 7.80 1.06 -33.32
CA TYR A 595 8.47 1.26 -32.03
C TYR A 595 9.05 2.66 -31.81
N ALA A 596 8.98 3.57 -32.77
CA ALA A 596 9.37 4.97 -32.58
C ALA A 596 8.31 5.72 -31.75
N GLY A 597 8.74 6.44 -30.71
CA GLY A 597 7.89 7.32 -29.93
C GLY A 597 7.49 8.55 -30.73
N THR A 598 6.33 9.13 -30.42
CA THR A 598 5.81 10.32 -31.10
C THR A 598 5.58 11.42 -30.10
N VAL A 599 6.03 12.63 -30.42
CA VAL A 599 5.89 13.84 -29.60
C VAL A 599 5.28 14.95 -30.43
N LYS A 600 4.31 15.65 -29.84
CA LYS A 600 3.63 16.78 -30.48
C LYS A 600 4.02 18.06 -29.76
N LEU A 601 4.48 19.08 -30.48
CA LEU A 601 4.91 20.36 -29.93
C LEU A 601 4.27 21.53 -30.66
N ASN A 602 3.97 22.58 -29.91
CA ASN A 602 3.77 23.91 -30.47
C ASN A 602 5.15 24.55 -30.66
N THR A 603 5.45 25.00 -31.87
CA THR A 603 6.75 25.57 -32.23
C THR A 603 6.57 26.98 -32.82
N LYS A 604 7.66 27.73 -32.99
CA LYS A 604 7.68 29.00 -33.71
C LYS A 604 7.21 28.87 -35.17
N MET A 605 7.27 27.66 -35.73
CA MET A 605 6.78 27.31 -37.08
C MET A 605 5.37 26.69 -37.08
N GLY A 606 4.65 26.74 -35.96
CA GLY A 606 3.33 26.13 -35.79
C GLY A 606 3.39 24.77 -35.09
N GLU A 607 2.28 24.05 -35.11
CA GLU A 607 2.17 22.73 -34.48
C GLU A 607 2.90 21.68 -35.32
N LYS A 608 3.85 20.97 -34.72
CA LYS A 608 4.65 19.93 -35.36
C LYS A 608 4.58 18.61 -34.59
N VAL A 609 4.75 17.51 -35.33
CA VAL A 609 4.80 16.15 -34.78
C VAL A 609 6.15 15.54 -35.10
N PHE A 610 6.82 15.02 -34.09
CA PHE A 610 8.15 14.42 -34.20
C PHE A 610 8.10 12.95 -33.82
N LYS A 611 8.84 12.12 -34.56
CA LYS A 611 9.17 10.75 -34.19
C LYS A 611 10.59 10.68 -33.62
N ILE A 612 10.79 9.75 -32.69
CA ILE A 612 12.04 9.60 -31.95
C ILE A 612 12.44 8.13 -31.94
N MET A 613 13.72 7.85 -32.12
CA MET A 613 14.32 6.53 -31.86
C MET A 613 15.79 6.69 -31.46
N LEU A 614 16.41 5.63 -30.96
CA LEU A 614 17.82 5.63 -30.60
C LEU A 614 18.65 4.99 -31.70
N GLN A 615 19.84 5.56 -31.95
CA GLN A 615 20.85 4.91 -32.75
C GLN A 615 21.85 4.18 -31.86
N VAL A 616 21.99 2.88 -32.11
CA VAL A 616 22.77 1.97 -31.26
C VAL A 616 23.85 1.22 -32.04
N ALA A 617 24.94 0.92 -31.36
CA ALA A 617 25.99 0.02 -31.79
C ALA A 617 25.89 -1.29 -31.01
N VAL A 618 26.05 -2.43 -31.69
CA VAL A 618 25.80 -3.75 -31.11
C VAL A 618 27.03 -4.64 -31.28
N ASN A 619 27.50 -5.22 -30.18
CA ASN A 619 28.62 -6.14 -30.18
C ASN A 619 28.28 -7.39 -31.02
N PRO A 620 29.07 -7.71 -32.05
CA PRO A 620 28.91 -8.92 -32.87
C PRO A 620 28.85 -10.24 -32.09
N ASP A 621 29.47 -10.31 -30.91
CA ASP A 621 29.54 -11.52 -30.09
C ASP A 621 28.39 -11.62 -29.08
N GLY A 622 27.72 -10.50 -28.76
CA GLY A 622 26.65 -10.43 -27.76
C GLY A 622 25.23 -10.44 -28.33
N VAL A 623 25.09 -10.53 -29.65
CA VAL A 623 23.79 -10.40 -30.35
C VAL A 623 23.33 -11.70 -30.98
N ARG A 624 22.05 -12.01 -30.79
CA ARG A 624 21.34 -13.07 -31.50
C ARG A 624 20.32 -12.48 -32.45
N VAL A 625 20.35 -12.91 -33.71
CA VAL A 625 19.33 -12.55 -34.71
C VAL A 625 18.08 -13.39 -34.43
N ALA A 626 16.99 -12.76 -34.04
CA ALA A 626 15.71 -13.45 -33.84
C ALA A 626 14.97 -13.63 -35.17
N ASN A 627 14.96 -12.58 -36.00
CA ASN A 627 14.47 -12.61 -37.38
C ASN A 627 15.13 -11.46 -38.18
N GLU A 628 14.67 -11.22 -39.41
CA GLU A 628 15.24 -10.17 -40.28
C GLU A 628 15.08 -8.74 -39.76
N ASP A 629 14.11 -8.50 -38.87
CA ASP A 629 13.77 -7.19 -38.32
C ASP A 629 14.25 -7.03 -36.88
N ILE A 630 14.43 -8.12 -36.13
CA ILE A 630 14.66 -8.09 -34.68
C ILE A 630 15.96 -8.79 -34.30
N TRP A 631 16.80 -8.06 -33.58
CA TRP A 631 17.99 -8.53 -32.89
C TRP A 631 17.76 -8.48 -31.38
N VAL A 632 18.24 -9.50 -30.68
CA VAL A 632 18.19 -9.60 -29.21
C VAL A 632 19.61 -9.63 -28.69
N VAL A 633 20.00 -8.58 -27.99
CA VAL A 633 21.31 -8.46 -27.33
C VAL A 633 21.19 -9.05 -25.94
N GLN A 634 22.01 -10.06 -25.63
CA GLN A 634 21.83 -10.86 -24.42
C GLN A 634 22.22 -10.09 -23.16
N GLN A 635 23.27 -9.27 -23.22
CA GLN A 635 23.75 -8.49 -22.08
C GLN A 635 23.77 -6.99 -22.41
N PRO A 636 23.41 -6.10 -21.47
CA PRO A 636 23.39 -4.65 -21.71
C PRO A 636 24.73 -4.06 -22.14
N GLU A 637 25.85 -4.60 -21.69
CA GLU A 637 27.20 -4.17 -22.04
C GLU A 637 27.53 -4.32 -23.53
N ASP A 638 26.81 -5.20 -24.22
CA ASP A 638 26.95 -5.52 -25.64
C ASP A 638 26.14 -4.61 -26.57
N ILE A 639 25.47 -3.60 -26.03
CA ILE A 639 24.74 -2.59 -26.79
C ILE A 639 25.00 -1.19 -26.25
N ARG A 640 25.36 -0.27 -27.13
CA ARG A 640 25.71 1.11 -26.77
C ARG A 640 24.94 2.09 -27.63
N THR A 641 24.25 3.03 -27.01
CA THR A 641 23.63 4.14 -27.74
C THR A 641 24.68 5.22 -28.00
N TYR A 642 24.62 5.84 -29.18
CA TYR A 642 25.54 6.91 -29.55
C TYR A 642 24.84 8.08 -30.28
N GLY A 643 23.51 8.07 -30.35
CA GLY A 643 22.75 9.23 -30.78
C GLY A 643 21.24 9.07 -30.65
N ILE A 644 20.55 10.21 -30.58
CA ILE A 644 19.09 10.31 -30.60
C ILE A 644 18.68 10.75 -32.01
N LEU A 645 17.79 9.99 -32.62
CA LEU A 645 17.26 10.29 -33.95
C LEU A 645 15.90 10.98 -33.80
N ILE A 646 15.75 12.13 -34.46
CA ILE A 646 14.48 12.88 -34.57
C ILE A 646 14.06 12.98 -36.03
N LYS A 647 12.77 12.82 -36.30
CA LYS A 647 12.16 13.04 -37.62
C LYS A 647 10.85 13.81 -37.49
N GLU A 648 10.68 14.85 -38.29
CA GLU A 648 9.39 15.54 -38.42
C GLU A 648 8.41 14.72 -39.28
N ILE A 649 7.17 14.61 -38.83
CA ILE A 649 6.07 13.98 -39.55
C ILE A 649 5.07 15.05 -39.95
N HIS A 650 4.84 15.14 -41.25
CA HIS A 650 3.82 16.01 -41.79
C HIS A 650 2.49 15.25 -41.76
N SER A 651 1.49 15.80 -41.08
CA SER A 651 0.11 15.29 -41.12
C SER A 651 -0.39 15.40 -42.56
N ASN A 652 -0.58 14.27 -43.25
CA ASN A 652 -1.20 14.26 -44.58
C ASN A 652 -2.70 14.60 -44.47
N THR A 653 -3.05 15.88 -44.34
CA THR A 653 -4.33 16.37 -44.84
C THR A 653 -4.20 16.58 -46.35
N ASN A 654 -4.46 15.52 -47.11
CA ASN A 654 -5.04 15.52 -48.47
C ASN A 654 -4.66 14.25 -49.25
N GLN A 655 -5.48 13.21 -49.14
CA GLN A 655 -5.79 12.33 -50.26
C GLN A 655 -7.26 11.90 -50.15
N THR A 656 -8.18 12.82 -50.43
CA THR A 656 -9.48 12.46 -50.98
C THR A 656 -9.21 11.90 -52.37
N VAL A 657 -9.13 10.57 -52.47
CA VAL A 657 -9.22 9.88 -53.76
C VAL A 657 -10.63 10.13 -54.26
N THR A 658 -10.79 11.09 -55.16
CA THR A 658 -11.93 11.15 -56.06
C THR A 658 -11.82 9.96 -57.00
N SER A 659 -12.58 8.91 -56.70
CA SER A 659 -12.92 7.87 -57.66
C SER A 659 -13.80 8.48 -58.74
N THR A 660 -13.31 8.49 -59.98
CA THR A 660 -14.12 8.53 -61.20
C THR A 660 -14.02 7.19 -61.89
#